data_AF-A0A2V5YY07-F1
#
_entry.id   AF-A0A2V5YY07-F1
#
_cell.length_a   1.000
_cell.length_b   1.000
_cell.length_c   1.000
_cell.angle_alpha   90.00
_cell.angle_beta   90.00
_cell.angle_gamma   90.00
#
_symmetry.space_group_name_H-M   'P 1'
#
loop_
_entity.id
_entity.type
_entity.pdbx_description
1 polymer ?
#
loop_
_entity_poly.entity_id
_entity_poly.type
_entity_poly.pdbx_seq_one_letter_code
_entity_poly.pdbx_strand_id
1 'polypeptide(L)'
;MKAQIIPSIDEFCELARSGNVIPIFAEFIADNETPVSAFKKLDQPHAGYSFLFESTEKNDVSGRFSFLGIDPRVVIKTYRRELQIIESGDERRVEITGDPLDEVRQLMARYQFVSRPELPRFSGGAVGFIGYEAIRFFEPKVPPAERDELQLPETVFMITSSLLIFDHRLRTLKIVANAFLDDGPIEKVYAQATDSIHALMHRLTRSADLPLVPPADPEAQFLGTDSAPRCHYHSNFHPEEFKRAVERAKDYIRAGDIFQVVLSQRFESDFSGDPLDFYRCLRFINPSPYMFCLKFGTDFALVGSSPEMHVRLTGNMVEIRPLAGTRPRGATSAQDERNAAELLADPKERAEHVMLVDLARNDVGRVSDYGTVRVTELMEIERYSHVMHIVSNVTGRLRTGCTGFDLIKATFPAGTVSGAPKIRAMQIISELEKTRRGCYAGAIGYFGFDGNVDSCIALRCAVLKDGKAYFQAGAGIVADSNPHSEYEETINKARAMAKALSMAKRIGPPQTCRHGRNATENGDFELRELTLRLMRGENLSRAAAANFLGCLLNPIATDAQIAAALTSLAVKGETFDELAGIAEAMRNRALPLRSCHARFIDTAGTGSSAAKTFNISTAAAFVIAGAGLPVAKHGSRAATSRCGSADVLQALGVNTAAPVETVERCLNEHEICFMFAPLFHAATARVAH
;
A
#
# COMPACT_ATOMS: atom_id res chain seq x y z
N MET A 1 -9.04 0.72 32.20
CA MET A 1 -10.51 0.84 32.29
C MET A 1 -11.12 -0.46 31.80
N LYS A 2 -12.13 -1.02 32.49
CA LYS A 2 -12.91 -2.14 31.94
C LYS A 2 -13.84 -1.55 30.88
N ALA A 3 -13.63 -1.92 29.61
CA ALA A 3 -14.53 -1.50 28.54
C ALA A 3 -15.90 -2.15 28.76
N GLN A 4 -16.98 -1.43 28.41
CA GLN A 4 -18.30 -2.02 28.41
C GLN A 4 -18.42 -2.95 27.20
N ILE A 5 -18.70 -4.22 27.47
CA ILE A 5 -18.91 -5.26 26.47
C ILE A 5 -20.41 -5.31 26.15
N ILE A 6 -20.74 -5.38 24.85
CA ILE A 6 -22.10 -5.39 24.34
C ILE A 6 -22.22 -6.57 23.35
N PRO A 7 -23.23 -7.45 23.45
CA PRO A 7 -24.26 -7.54 24.49
C PRO A 7 -23.69 -7.93 25.88
N SER A 8 -24.50 -7.80 26.94
CA SER A 8 -24.18 -8.45 28.23
C SER A 8 -24.28 -9.98 28.11
N ILE A 9 -23.76 -10.73 29.08
CA ILE A 9 -23.88 -12.21 29.06
C ILE A 9 -25.34 -12.68 29.03
N ASP A 10 -26.24 -12.01 29.75
CA ASP A 10 -27.66 -12.39 29.77
C ASP A 10 -28.31 -12.14 28.40
N GLU A 11 -28.03 -10.99 27.78
CA GLU A 11 -28.50 -10.66 26.42
C GLU A 11 -27.86 -11.59 25.37
N PHE A 12 -26.59 -11.95 25.55
CA PHE A 12 -25.90 -12.91 24.70
C PHE A 12 -26.57 -14.29 24.71
N CYS A 13 -26.95 -14.80 25.90
CA CYS A 13 -27.68 -16.06 26.04
C CYS A 13 -29.04 -16.03 25.34
N GLU A 14 -29.73 -14.89 25.33
CA GLU A 14 -30.98 -14.72 24.58
C GLU A 14 -30.73 -14.70 23.06
N LEU A 15 -29.71 -13.97 22.60
CA LEU A 15 -29.34 -13.90 21.18
C LEU A 15 -28.87 -15.26 20.64
N ALA A 16 -28.19 -16.06 21.47
CA ALA A 16 -27.75 -17.42 21.15
C ALA A 16 -28.91 -18.37 20.76
N ARG A 17 -30.17 -18.02 21.06
CA ARG A 17 -31.34 -18.78 20.61
C ARG A 17 -31.71 -18.52 19.14
N SER A 18 -31.20 -17.45 18.55
CA SER A 18 -31.54 -17.00 17.19
C SER A 18 -30.49 -17.37 16.14
N GLY A 19 -29.32 -17.86 16.56
CA GLY A 19 -28.22 -18.25 15.67
C GLY A 19 -26.98 -18.68 16.45
N ASN A 20 -25.95 -19.16 15.75
CA ASN A 20 -24.72 -19.70 16.33
C ASN A 20 -23.50 -18.79 16.15
N VAL A 21 -23.63 -17.64 15.49
CA VAL A 21 -22.59 -16.61 15.43
C VAL A 21 -23.14 -15.29 15.95
N ILE A 22 -22.67 -14.89 17.13
CA ILE A 22 -23.14 -13.69 17.81
C ILE A 22 -22.00 -12.68 17.89
N PRO A 23 -22.12 -11.49 17.28
CA PRO A 23 -21.11 -10.46 17.41
C PRO A 23 -21.15 -9.83 18.81
N ILE A 24 -20.00 -9.80 19.47
CA ILE A 24 -19.77 -9.08 20.72
C ILE A 24 -18.80 -7.95 20.42
N PHE A 25 -18.99 -6.77 20.99
CA PHE A 25 -18.11 -5.64 20.72
C PHE A 25 -17.94 -4.70 21.91
N ALA A 26 -16.88 -3.90 21.83
CA ALA A 26 -16.68 -2.71 22.63
C ALA A 26 -16.46 -1.50 21.70
N GLU A 27 -17.02 -0.36 22.07
CA GLU A 27 -16.94 0.89 21.30
C GLU A 27 -16.08 1.93 22.01
N PHE A 28 -15.25 2.63 21.23
CA PHE A 28 -14.28 3.62 21.69
C PHE A 28 -14.32 4.86 20.79
N ILE A 29 -13.80 5.98 21.30
CA ILE A 29 -13.47 7.14 20.48
C ILE A 29 -12.21 6.82 19.67
N ALA A 30 -12.21 7.15 18.38
CA ALA A 30 -11.11 6.85 17.44
C ALA A 30 -10.15 8.03 17.21
N ASP A 31 -9.96 8.91 18.20
CA ASP A 31 -9.13 10.12 18.05
C ASP A 31 -7.62 9.83 18.09
N ASN A 32 -7.21 8.79 18.81
CA ASN A 32 -5.81 8.36 18.92
C ASN A 32 -5.42 7.23 17.95
N GLU A 33 -6.35 6.72 17.14
CA GLU A 33 -6.07 5.63 16.19
C GLU A 33 -6.55 5.95 14.79
N THR A 34 -5.73 5.56 13.82
CA THR A 34 -6.09 5.53 12.41
C THR A 34 -6.19 4.06 11.95
N PRO A 35 -6.93 3.76 10.87
CA PRO A 35 -6.94 2.40 10.32
C PRO A 35 -5.53 1.88 9.99
N VAL A 36 -4.64 2.75 9.48
CA VAL A 36 -3.25 2.42 9.16
C VAL A 36 -2.42 2.13 10.41
N SER A 37 -2.54 2.94 11.48
CA SER A 37 -1.81 2.70 12.73
C SER A 37 -2.27 1.43 13.41
N ALA A 38 -3.59 1.20 13.46
CA ALA A 38 -4.15 -0.04 13.99
C ALA A 38 -3.67 -1.26 13.17
N PHE A 39 -3.69 -1.17 11.84
CA PHE A 39 -3.17 -2.24 10.99
C PHE A 39 -1.70 -2.55 11.27
N LYS A 40 -0.83 -1.53 11.42
CA LYS A 40 0.58 -1.76 11.74
C LYS A 40 0.80 -2.41 13.11
N LYS A 41 -0.01 -2.07 14.12
CA LYS A 41 0.09 -2.62 15.48
C LYS A 41 -0.46 -4.05 15.58
N LEU A 42 -1.45 -4.37 14.75
CA LEU A 42 -2.18 -5.63 14.76
C LEU A 42 -1.65 -6.64 13.74
N ASP A 43 -1.02 -6.19 12.67
CA ASP A 43 -0.39 -7.10 11.72
C ASP A 43 0.91 -7.64 12.32
N GLN A 44 1.10 -8.97 12.28
CA GLN A 44 2.33 -9.58 12.74
C GLN A 44 3.35 -9.59 11.58
N PRO A 45 4.60 -9.12 11.79
CA PRO A 45 5.61 -9.16 10.76
C PRO A 45 5.85 -10.60 10.27
N HIS A 46 5.68 -10.82 8.96
CA HIS A 46 6.11 -12.02 8.21
C HIS A 46 5.38 -13.35 8.45
N ALA A 47 4.12 -13.37 8.88
CA ALA A 47 3.37 -14.65 8.93
C ALA A 47 1.83 -14.57 8.86
N GLY A 48 1.20 -13.43 9.16
CA GLY A 48 -0.25 -13.35 9.30
C GLY A 48 -1.02 -13.18 7.99
N TYR A 49 -2.18 -13.82 7.89
CA TYR A 49 -3.23 -13.35 6.99
C TYR A 49 -3.91 -12.14 7.64
N SER A 50 -4.05 -11.07 6.87
CA SER A 50 -4.67 -9.86 7.37
C SER A 50 -5.27 -9.06 6.22
N PHE A 51 -6.24 -8.20 6.53
CA PHE A 51 -6.79 -7.26 5.58
C PHE A 51 -7.06 -5.91 6.22
N LEU A 52 -6.91 -4.88 5.40
CA LEU A 52 -7.39 -3.53 5.65
C LEU A 52 -8.19 -3.10 4.44
N PHE A 53 -9.47 -2.77 4.65
CA PHE A 53 -10.32 -2.07 3.70
C PHE A 53 -10.56 -0.66 4.22
N GLU A 54 -10.25 0.35 3.41
CA GLU A 54 -10.66 1.74 3.67
C GLU A 54 -11.49 2.26 2.50
N SER A 55 -12.41 3.16 2.80
CA SER A 55 -13.09 3.97 1.79
C SER A 55 -12.74 5.42 2.07
N THR A 56 -11.95 6.04 1.18
CA THR A 56 -11.29 7.34 1.47
C THR A 56 -12.01 8.56 0.91
N GLU A 57 -13.04 8.36 0.08
CA GLU A 57 -13.73 9.46 -0.59
C GLU A 57 -14.93 9.99 0.18
N LYS A 58 -14.92 11.31 0.37
CA LYS A 58 -15.84 12.07 1.22
C LYS A 58 -17.08 12.53 0.45
N ASN A 59 -17.85 11.61 -0.11
CA ASN A 59 -19.23 11.90 -0.53
C ASN A 59 -20.18 11.28 0.50
N ASP A 60 -21.32 11.91 0.81
CA ASP A 60 -22.23 11.50 1.91
C ASP A 60 -22.74 10.02 1.84
N VAL A 61 -22.50 9.34 0.71
CA VAL A 61 -22.96 7.98 0.38
C VAL A 61 -21.83 6.92 0.44
N SER A 62 -20.55 7.33 0.36
CA SER A 62 -19.36 6.45 0.34
C SER A 62 -18.35 6.89 1.40
N GLY A 63 -17.35 6.07 1.77
CA GLY A 63 -16.27 6.56 2.66
C GLY A 63 -16.50 6.48 4.17
N ARG A 64 -17.63 5.93 4.65
CA ARG A 64 -17.94 5.96 6.10
C ARG A 64 -17.11 5.00 6.95
N PHE A 65 -16.82 3.80 6.44
CA PHE A 65 -16.23 2.73 7.26
C PHE A 65 -14.87 2.28 6.75
N SER A 66 -13.98 1.93 7.68
CA SER A 66 -12.82 1.08 7.41
C SER A 66 -12.91 -0.20 8.23
N PHE A 67 -12.53 -1.32 7.60
CA PHE A 67 -12.56 -2.65 8.20
C PHE A 67 -11.16 -3.22 8.25
N LEU A 68 -10.81 -3.80 9.40
CA LEU A 68 -9.54 -4.46 9.61
C LEU A 68 -9.77 -5.82 10.23
N GLY A 69 -9.12 -6.84 9.70
CA GLY A 69 -9.11 -8.19 10.26
C GLY A 69 -7.72 -8.79 10.21
N ILE A 70 -7.42 -9.62 11.20
CA ILE A 70 -6.14 -10.32 11.37
C ILE A 70 -6.42 -11.75 11.84
N ASP A 71 -5.40 -12.62 11.73
CA ASP A 71 -5.37 -13.94 12.35
C ASP A 71 -6.66 -14.75 12.09
N PRO A 72 -6.99 -15.04 10.81
CA PRO A 72 -8.24 -15.70 10.46
C PRO A 72 -8.31 -17.12 10.99
N ARG A 73 -9.53 -17.55 11.38
CA ARG A 73 -9.81 -18.92 11.81
C ARG A 73 -9.91 -19.89 10.64
N VAL A 74 -10.31 -19.40 9.47
CA VAL A 74 -10.44 -20.19 8.24
C VAL A 74 -9.80 -19.42 7.08
N VAL A 75 -8.99 -20.12 6.27
CA VAL A 75 -8.52 -19.66 4.96
C VAL A 75 -8.92 -20.69 3.92
N ILE A 76 -9.53 -20.22 2.83
CA ILE A 76 -9.98 -21.03 1.70
C ILE A 76 -9.22 -20.54 0.47
N LYS A 77 -8.50 -21.44 -0.20
CA LYS A 77 -7.78 -21.15 -1.45
C LYS A 77 -8.23 -22.12 -2.52
N THR A 78 -8.31 -21.65 -3.75
CA THR A 78 -8.54 -22.52 -4.91
C THR A 78 -7.41 -22.38 -5.90
N TYR A 79 -6.76 -23.50 -6.20
CA TYR A 79 -5.81 -23.64 -7.30
C TYR A 79 -6.35 -24.65 -8.30
N ARG A 80 -6.80 -24.17 -9.44
CA ARG A 80 -7.43 -25.02 -10.44
C ARG A 80 -8.63 -25.75 -9.84
N ARG A 81 -8.59 -27.08 -9.79
CA ARG A 81 -9.64 -27.89 -9.17
C ARG A 81 -9.25 -28.35 -7.77
N GLU A 82 -8.16 -27.86 -7.20
CA GLU A 82 -7.78 -28.16 -5.83
C GLU A 82 -8.26 -27.03 -4.91
N LEU A 83 -9.16 -27.38 -3.98
CA LEU A 83 -9.58 -26.55 -2.88
C LEU A 83 -8.71 -26.87 -1.66
N GLN A 84 -8.04 -25.85 -1.12
CA GLN A 84 -7.29 -25.94 0.13
C GLN A 84 -8.04 -25.17 1.21
N ILE A 85 -8.33 -25.82 2.33
CA ILE A 85 -8.99 -25.19 3.48
C ILE A 85 -8.08 -25.38 4.68
N ILE A 86 -7.69 -24.26 5.28
CA ILE A 86 -6.89 -24.20 6.49
C ILE A 86 -7.83 -23.72 7.59
N GLU A 87 -8.11 -24.57 8.57
CA GLU A 87 -9.01 -24.28 9.69
C GLU A 87 -8.39 -24.78 11.00
N SER A 88 -8.25 -23.92 12.00
CA SER A 88 -7.69 -24.27 13.32
C SER A 88 -6.29 -24.91 13.29
N GLY A 89 -5.50 -24.63 12.26
CA GLY A 89 -4.16 -25.21 12.05
C GLY A 89 -4.14 -26.50 11.23
N ASP A 90 -5.31 -27.09 10.96
CA ASP A 90 -5.45 -28.26 10.09
C ASP A 90 -5.62 -27.80 8.63
N GLU A 91 -4.84 -28.40 7.73
CA GLU A 91 -4.95 -28.18 6.29
C GLU A 91 -5.60 -29.39 5.63
N ARG A 92 -6.73 -29.16 4.93
CA ARG A 92 -7.37 -30.16 4.07
C ARG A 92 -7.28 -29.73 2.61
N ARG A 93 -6.97 -30.68 1.72
CA ARG A 93 -6.98 -30.49 0.27
C ARG A 93 -8.00 -31.42 -0.34
N VAL A 94 -8.87 -30.87 -1.19
CA VAL A 94 -9.97 -31.60 -1.82
C VAL A 94 -10.01 -31.23 -3.29
N GLU A 95 -10.11 -32.23 -4.16
CA GLU A 95 -10.40 -31.98 -5.56
C GLU A 95 -11.90 -31.68 -5.73
N ILE A 96 -12.21 -30.54 -6.33
CA ILE A 96 -13.57 -30.07 -6.57
C ILE A 96 -13.95 -30.23 -8.04
N THR A 97 -15.17 -30.70 -8.27
CA THR A 97 -15.75 -30.82 -9.61
C THR A 97 -16.62 -29.62 -9.98
N GLY A 98 -17.10 -28.90 -8.97
CA GLY A 98 -17.97 -27.72 -9.09
C GLY A 98 -17.21 -26.39 -9.03
N ASP A 99 -17.96 -25.36 -8.66
CA ASP A 99 -17.52 -23.98 -8.57
C ASP A 99 -16.91 -23.69 -7.17
N PRO A 100 -15.71 -23.08 -7.08
CA PRO A 100 -15.11 -22.74 -5.79
C PRO A 100 -15.96 -21.81 -4.90
N LEU A 101 -16.78 -20.93 -5.48
CA LEU A 101 -17.70 -20.07 -4.71
C LEU A 101 -18.85 -20.88 -4.09
N ASP A 102 -19.22 -22.03 -4.66
CA ASP A 102 -20.19 -22.91 -4.00
C ASP A 102 -19.60 -23.58 -2.75
N GLU A 103 -18.31 -23.86 -2.74
CA GLU A 103 -17.61 -24.39 -1.56
C GLU A 103 -17.52 -23.33 -0.46
N VAL A 104 -17.22 -22.08 -0.83
CA VAL A 104 -17.25 -20.94 0.11
C VAL A 104 -18.67 -20.74 0.64
N ARG A 105 -19.69 -20.83 -0.23
CA ARG A 105 -21.11 -20.74 0.16
C ARG A 105 -21.50 -21.84 1.14
N GLN A 106 -21.12 -23.09 0.89
CA GLN A 106 -21.38 -24.21 1.79
C GLN A 106 -20.70 -24.02 3.15
N LEU A 107 -19.44 -23.59 3.16
CA LEU A 107 -18.73 -23.31 4.40
C LEU A 107 -19.38 -22.16 5.17
N MET A 108 -19.80 -21.10 4.47
CA MET A 108 -20.49 -19.95 5.07
C MET A 108 -21.88 -20.30 5.61
N ALA A 109 -22.58 -21.28 5.02
CA ALA A 109 -23.94 -21.66 5.41
C ALA A 109 -24.04 -22.24 6.83
N ARG A 110 -22.93 -22.71 7.43
CA ARG A 110 -22.92 -23.17 8.83
C ARG A 110 -22.99 -22.03 9.84
N TYR A 111 -22.77 -20.79 9.41
CA TYR A 111 -22.80 -19.60 10.28
C TYR A 111 -24.17 -18.92 10.20
N GLN A 112 -24.97 -19.10 11.24
CA GLN A 112 -26.23 -18.43 11.47
C GLN A 112 -25.97 -17.16 12.29
N PHE A 113 -25.69 -16.08 11.59
CA PHE A 113 -25.30 -14.81 12.19
C PHE A 113 -26.49 -14.02 12.74
N VAL A 114 -26.33 -13.53 13.96
CA VAL A 114 -27.33 -12.71 14.64
C VAL A 114 -27.00 -11.23 14.43
N SER A 115 -27.63 -10.62 13.42
CA SER A 115 -27.41 -9.22 13.08
C SER A 115 -27.80 -8.25 14.21
N ARG A 116 -27.01 -7.19 14.35
CA ARG A 116 -27.16 -6.13 15.35
C ARG A 116 -27.37 -4.78 14.67
N PRO A 117 -28.35 -3.95 15.07
CA PRO A 117 -28.57 -2.64 14.46
C PRO A 117 -27.43 -1.64 14.72
N GLU A 118 -26.61 -1.85 15.75
CA GLU A 118 -25.49 -0.97 16.11
C GLU A 118 -24.24 -1.23 15.27
N LEU A 119 -24.20 -2.36 14.56
CA LEU A 119 -23.10 -2.72 13.69
C LEU A 119 -23.42 -2.36 12.24
N PRO A 120 -22.41 -2.02 11.43
CA PRO A 120 -22.65 -1.67 10.02
C PRO A 120 -22.98 -2.92 9.20
N ARG A 121 -23.20 -2.70 7.90
CA ARG A 121 -23.49 -3.74 6.88
C ARG A 121 -22.44 -4.86 6.77
N PHE A 122 -21.28 -4.73 7.41
CA PHE A 122 -20.27 -5.78 7.48
C PHE A 122 -19.73 -5.89 8.90
N SER A 123 -19.95 -7.07 9.49
CA SER A 123 -19.57 -7.39 10.87
C SER A 123 -18.81 -8.71 10.98
N GLY A 124 -18.28 -9.20 9.85
CA GLY A 124 -17.64 -10.51 9.75
C GLY A 124 -18.19 -11.31 8.57
N GLY A 125 -17.36 -12.24 8.07
CA GLY A 125 -17.66 -13.07 6.93
C GLY A 125 -16.40 -13.46 6.17
N ALA A 126 -16.56 -13.93 4.93
CA ALA A 126 -15.47 -14.32 4.05
C ALA A 126 -14.94 -13.09 3.29
N VAL A 127 -13.71 -12.68 3.59
CA VAL A 127 -13.01 -11.54 2.99
C VAL A 127 -11.91 -12.03 2.05
N GLY A 128 -11.78 -11.45 0.86
CA GLY A 128 -10.68 -11.84 -0.01
C GLY A 128 -10.84 -11.37 -1.46
N PHE A 129 -10.41 -12.22 -2.39
CA PHE A 129 -10.47 -11.92 -3.82
C PHE A 129 -10.86 -13.12 -4.68
N ILE A 130 -11.38 -12.78 -5.86
CA ILE A 130 -11.69 -13.66 -6.98
C ILE A 130 -10.84 -13.19 -8.15
N GLY A 131 -9.86 -13.99 -8.55
CA GLY A 131 -9.03 -13.72 -9.71
C GLY A 131 -9.81 -13.85 -11.02
N TYR A 132 -9.38 -13.13 -12.06
CA TYR A 132 -10.04 -13.07 -13.36
C TYR A 132 -10.30 -14.45 -13.96
N GLU A 133 -9.34 -15.37 -13.85
CA GLU A 133 -9.44 -16.73 -14.38
C GLU A 133 -10.50 -17.59 -13.67
N ALA A 134 -11.05 -17.16 -12.53
CA ALA A 134 -12.18 -17.84 -11.90
C ALA A 134 -13.43 -17.82 -12.81
N ILE A 135 -13.50 -16.93 -13.79
CA ILE A 135 -14.63 -16.89 -14.75
C ILE A 135 -14.84 -18.23 -15.45
N ARG A 136 -13.81 -19.03 -15.67
CA ARG A 136 -13.95 -20.33 -16.35
C ARG A 136 -14.79 -21.34 -15.57
N PHE A 137 -14.98 -21.15 -14.26
CA PHE A 137 -15.88 -21.98 -13.46
C PHE A 137 -17.35 -21.60 -13.68
N PHE A 138 -17.62 -20.32 -14.00
CA PHE A 138 -18.98 -19.82 -14.24
C PHE A 138 -19.36 -19.87 -15.72
N GLU A 139 -18.38 -19.66 -16.60
CA GLU A 139 -18.51 -19.63 -18.06
C GLU A 139 -17.42 -20.51 -18.71
N PRO A 140 -17.62 -21.84 -18.78
CA PRO A 140 -16.62 -22.80 -19.27
C PRO A 140 -16.17 -22.59 -20.73
N LYS A 141 -16.90 -21.77 -21.50
CA LYS A 141 -16.54 -21.38 -22.88
C LYS A 141 -15.40 -20.37 -22.95
N VAL A 142 -14.96 -19.82 -21.81
CA VAL A 142 -13.85 -18.87 -21.72
C VAL A 142 -12.58 -19.65 -21.35
N PRO A 143 -11.64 -19.85 -22.29
CA PRO A 143 -10.40 -20.52 -21.96
C PRO A 143 -9.50 -19.60 -21.13
N PRO A 144 -8.71 -20.11 -20.17
CA PRO A 144 -7.67 -19.33 -19.54
C PRO A 144 -6.53 -19.06 -20.54
N ALA A 145 -5.83 -17.95 -20.35
CA ALA A 145 -4.61 -17.69 -21.11
C ALA A 145 -3.57 -18.79 -20.84
N GLU A 146 -2.73 -19.05 -21.84
CA GLU A 146 -1.78 -20.17 -21.86
C GLU A 146 -0.77 -20.10 -20.70
N ARG A 147 -0.19 -18.93 -20.45
CA ARG A 147 0.89 -18.76 -19.47
C ARG A 147 0.38 -18.26 -18.13
N ASP A 148 0.82 -18.91 -17.06
CA ASP A 148 0.51 -18.56 -15.67
C ASP A 148 1.78 -18.15 -14.93
N GLU A 149 2.22 -16.91 -15.17
CA GLU A 149 3.48 -16.40 -14.62
C GLU A 149 3.39 -16.08 -13.12
N LEU A 150 2.23 -15.57 -12.68
CA LEU A 150 2.03 -15.18 -11.28
C LEU A 150 1.74 -16.38 -10.38
N GLN A 151 1.19 -17.47 -10.90
CA GLN A 151 0.83 -18.69 -10.16
C GLN A 151 0.03 -18.35 -8.89
N LEU A 152 -0.96 -17.49 -9.03
CA LEU A 152 -1.84 -17.10 -7.94
C LEU A 152 -2.99 -18.11 -7.83
N PRO A 153 -3.55 -18.30 -6.63
CA PRO A 153 -4.86 -18.93 -6.48
C PRO A 153 -5.91 -18.17 -7.30
N GLU A 154 -6.87 -18.88 -7.86
CA GLU A 154 -8.01 -18.27 -8.56
C GLU A 154 -8.99 -17.63 -7.60
N THR A 155 -9.06 -18.10 -6.36
CA THR A 155 -9.80 -17.45 -5.27
C THR A 155 -9.05 -17.62 -3.96
N VAL A 156 -9.06 -16.59 -3.11
CA VAL A 156 -8.68 -16.72 -1.70
C VAL A 156 -9.69 -15.98 -0.85
N PHE A 157 -10.19 -16.64 0.19
CA PHE A 157 -11.04 -16.03 1.22
C PHE A 157 -10.49 -16.36 2.60
N MET A 158 -10.58 -15.40 3.50
CA MET A 158 -10.25 -15.57 4.91
C MET A 158 -11.45 -15.15 5.77
N ILE A 159 -11.69 -15.87 6.85
CA ILE A 159 -12.76 -15.59 7.82
C ILE A 159 -12.09 -15.30 9.15
N THR A 160 -12.19 -14.06 9.63
CA THR A 160 -11.63 -13.64 10.90
C THR A 160 -12.64 -13.79 12.03
N SER A 161 -12.16 -14.19 13.20
CA SER A 161 -13.00 -14.22 14.41
C SER A 161 -13.25 -12.81 14.95
N SER A 162 -12.28 -11.91 14.77
CA SER A 162 -12.38 -10.54 15.24
C SER A 162 -12.17 -9.55 14.09
N LEU A 163 -12.77 -8.37 14.21
CA LEU A 163 -12.59 -7.26 13.30
C LEU A 163 -12.60 -5.92 14.03
N LEU A 164 -11.87 -4.95 13.50
CA LEU A 164 -11.95 -3.55 13.88
C LEU A 164 -12.78 -2.81 12.83
N ILE A 165 -13.72 -2.00 13.30
CA ILE A 165 -14.60 -1.18 12.47
C ILE A 165 -14.39 0.27 12.88
N PHE A 166 -13.83 1.06 11.98
CA PHE A 166 -13.75 2.51 12.14
C PHE A 166 -14.97 3.15 11.49
N ASP A 167 -15.72 3.97 12.23
CA ASP A 167 -16.76 4.84 11.68
C ASP A 167 -16.21 6.27 11.60
N HIS A 168 -15.83 6.71 10.40
CA HIS A 168 -15.23 8.03 10.18
C HIS A 168 -16.21 9.18 10.39
N ARG A 169 -17.51 8.91 10.25
CA ARG A 169 -18.57 9.91 10.47
C ARG A 169 -18.79 10.15 11.95
N LEU A 170 -18.89 9.07 12.74
CA LEU A 170 -19.09 9.15 14.19
C LEU A 170 -17.76 9.32 14.96
N ARG A 171 -16.62 9.11 14.28
CA ARG A 171 -15.27 9.10 14.87
C ARG A 171 -15.13 8.07 15.99
N THR A 172 -15.73 6.89 15.78
CA THR A 172 -15.68 5.77 16.72
C THR A 172 -14.96 4.57 16.14
N LEU A 173 -14.40 3.75 17.05
CA LEU A 173 -13.78 2.47 16.77
C LEU A 173 -14.56 1.39 17.52
N LYS A 174 -15.08 0.41 16.79
CA LYS A 174 -15.64 -0.81 17.38
C LYS A 174 -14.66 -1.96 17.21
N ILE A 175 -14.33 -2.62 18.31
CA ILE A 175 -13.59 -3.89 18.30
C ILE A 175 -14.64 -4.98 18.45
N VAL A 176 -14.88 -5.73 17.38
CA VAL A 176 -15.90 -6.78 17.32
C VAL A 176 -15.21 -8.14 17.36
N ALA A 177 -15.69 -9.05 18.20
CA ALA A 177 -15.36 -10.46 18.20
C ALA A 177 -16.65 -11.26 17.93
N ASN A 178 -16.68 -12.01 16.84
CA ASN A 178 -17.74 -12.95 16.53
C ASN A 178 -17.56 -14.19 17.38
N ALA A 179 -18.53 -14.43 18.26
CA ALA A 179 -18.57 -15.59 19.14
C ALA A 179 -19.27 -16.74 18.43
N PHE A 180 -18.57 -17.85 18.23
CA PHE A 180 -19.08 -19.04 17.53
C PHE A 180 -19.46 -20.11 18.55
N LEU A 181 -20.75 -20.42 18.66
CA LEU A 181 -21.26 -21.32 19.70
C LEU A 181 -20.79 -22.77 19.53
N ASP A 182 -20.38 -23.15 18.32
CA ASP A 182 -19.86 -24.49 18.04
C ASP A 182 -18.48 -24.73 18.69
N ASP A 183 -17.80 -23.67 19.17
CA ASP A 183 -16.47 -23.75 19.79
C ASP A 183 -16.55 -24.16 21.30
N GLY A 184 -17.75 -24.26 21.89
CA GLY A 184 -17.93 -24.80 23.25
C GLY A 184 -19.15 -24.25 24.01
N PRO A 185 -19.21 -24.48 25.34
CA PRO A 185 -20.29 -23.95 26.19
C PRO A 185 -20.41 -22.43 26.09
N ILE A 186 -21.65 -21.91 26.10
CA ILE A 186 -22.01 -20.50 25.86
C ILE A 186 -21.17 -19.54 26.72
N GLU A 187 -21.02 -19.81 28.02
CA GLU A 187 -20.29 -18.96 28.95
C GLU A 187 -18.79 -18.91 28.62
N LYS A 188 -18.23 -20.05 28.18
CA LYS A 188 -16.83 -20.15 27.78
C LYS A 188 -16.59 -19.37 26.48
N VAL A 189 -17.48 -19.53 25.50
CA VAL A 189 -17.41 -18.84 24.22
C VAL A 189 -17.51 -17.32 24.41
N TYR A 190 -18.44 -16.85 25.25
CA TYR A 190 -18.57 -15.44 25.59
C TYR A 190 -17.30 -14.88 26.27
N ALA A 191 -16.75 -15.63 27.24
CA ALA A 191 -15.52 -15.25 27.93
C ALA A 191 -14.33 -15.15 26.94
N GLN A 192 -14.17 -16.12 26.04
CA GLN A 192 -13.10 -16.12 25.02
C GLN A 192 -13.22 -14.95 24.04
N ALA A 193 -14.43 -14.62 23.59
CA ALA A 193 -14.67 -13.47 22.72
C ALA A 193 -14.37 -12.15 23.45
N THR A 194 -14.76 -12.04 24.73
CA THR A 194 -14.42 -10.89 25.58
C THR A 194 -12.92 -10.75 25.78
N ASP A 195 -12.21 -11.84 26.06
CA ASP A 195 -10.75 -11.85 26.20
C ASP A 195 -10.05 -11.46 24.89
N SER A 196 -10.60 -11.87 23.75
CA SER A 196 -10.10 -11.47 22.43
C SER A 196 -10.21 -9.96 22.20
N ILE A 197 -11.32 -9.34 22.62
CA ILE A 197 -11.48 -7.87 22.58
C ILE A 197 -10.41 -7.20 23.46
N HIS A 198 -10.25 -7.67 24.71
CA HIS A 198 -9.24 -7.13 25.62
C HIS A 198 -7.81 -7.29 25.09
N ALA A 199 -7.49 -8.41 24.45
CA ALA A 199 -6.19 -8.65 23.85
C ALA A 199 -5.92 -7.68 22.68
N LEU A 200 -6.92 -7.44 21.82
CA LEU A 200 -6.81 -6.45 20.75
C LEU A 200 -6.63 -5.03 21.29
N MET A 201 -7.41 -4.65 22.32
CA MET A 201 -7.23 -3.36 23.01
C MET A 201 -5.80 -3.20 23.52
N HIS A 202 -5.25 -4.23 24.17
CA HIS A 202 -3.88 -4.19 24.69
C HIS A 202 -2.83 -4.09 23.56
N ARG A 203 -3.09 -4.65 22.38
CA ARG A 203 -2.18 -4.52 21.24
C ARG A 203 -2.23 -3.12 20.63
N LEU A 204 -3.39 -2.46 20.65
CA LEU A 204 -3.55 -1.08 20.16
C LEU A 204 -2.81 -0.04 21.02
N THR A 205 -2.53 -0.32 22.30
CA THR A 205 -1.74 0.61 23.14
C THR A 205 -0.25 0.67 22.76
N ARG A 206 0.23 -0.25 21.93
CA ARG A 206 1.63 -0.27 21.44
C ARG A 206 1.89 0.90 20.51
N SER A 207 3.16 1.30 20.39
CA SER A 207 3.56 2.28 19.37
C SER A 207 3.49 1.64 17.97
N ALA A 208 3.00 2.40 16.99
CA ALA A 208 3.07 1.99 15.59
C ALA A 208 4.40 2.45 15.00
N ASP A 209 5.28 1.51 14.68
CA ASP A 209 6.52 1.81 13.95
C ASP A 209 6.19 2.07 12.46
N LEU A 210 5.76 3.29 12.17
CA LEU A 210 5.44 3.76 10.82
C LEU A 210 6.50 4.78 10.39
N PRO A 211 7.34 4.45 9.38
CA PRO A 211 8.38 5.36 8.92
C PRO A 211 7.75 6.61 8.30
N LEU A 212 8.36 7.78 8.54
CA LEU A 212 7.94 9.02 7.91
C LEU A 212 8.27 8.98 6.42
N VAL A 213 7.26 9.25 5.59
CA VAL A 213 7.40 9.30 4.13
C VAL A 213 7.28 10.76 3.72
N PRO A 214 8.35 11.39 3.18
CA PRO A 214 8.23 12.76 2.71
C PRO A 214 7.21 12.81 1.56
N PRO A 215 6.34 13.83 1.52
CA PRO A 215 5.41 14.00 0.40
C PRO A 215 6.21 14.12 -0.90
N ALA A 216 5.66 13.61 -2.00
CA ALA A 216 6.23 13.84 -3.31
C ALA A 216 6.25 15.36 -3.59
N ASP A 217 7.33 15.85 -4.19
CA ASP A 217 7.53 17.28 -4.47
C ASP A 217 6.38 17.84 -5.33
N PRO A 218 5.59 18.83 -4.84
CA PRO A 218 4.47 19.40 -5.58
C PRO A 218 4.87 20.10 -6.88
N GLU A 219 6.08 20.67 -6.97
CA GLU A 219 6.54 21.37 -8.17
C GLU A 219 6.85 20.42 -9.33
N ALA A 220 7.29 19.18 -9.03
CA ALA A 220 7.48 18.12 -10.02
C ALA A 220 6.14 17.62 -10.61
N GLN A 221 5.00 17.83 -9.94
CA GLN A 221 3.66 17.51 -10.47
C GLN A 221 3.16 18.52 -11.50
N PHE A 222 3.58 19.78 -11.42
CA PHE A 222 3.08 20.86 -12.30
C PHE A 222 3.99 21.13 -13.51
N LEU A 223 5.30 20.89 -13.39
CA LEU A 223 6.28 21.25 -14.43
C LEU A 223 6.69 20.10 -15.35
N GLY A 224 6.23 18.87 -15.11
CA GLY A 224 6.61 17.70 -15.92
C GLY A 224 8.11 17.34 -15.83
N THR A 225 8.85 17.99 -14.93
CA THR A 225 10.25 17.72 -14.66
C THR A 225 10.34 16.62 -13.59
N ASP A 226 10.27 15.36 -14.02
CA ASP A 226 10.55 14.18 -13.18
C ASP A 226 12.01 14.25 -12.67
N SER A 227 12.26 14.94 -11.55
CA SER A 227 13.54 14.91 -10.82
C SER A 227 13.64 13.73 -9.85
N ALA A 228 12.53 13.00 -9.63
CA ALA A 228 12.51 11.77 -8.86
C ALA A 228 13.13 10.61 -9.67
N PRO A 229 13.97 9.74 -9.07
CA PRO A 229 14.43 8.53 -9.75
C PRO A 229 13.22 7.73 -10.25
N ARG A 230 13.11 7.59 -11.58
CA ARG A 230 12.07 6.80 -12.23
C ARG A 230 12.18 5.38 -11.71
N CYS A 231 11.08 4.84 -11.19
CA CYS A 231 11.05 3.42 -10.86
C CYS A 231 11.21 2.64 -12.16
N HIS A 232 12.29 1.89 -12.31
CA HIS A 232 12.46 1.01 -13.45
C HIS A 232 11.43 -0.12 -13.34
N TYR A 233 10.59 -0.26 -14.37
CA TYR A 233 9.67 -1.37 -14.54
C TYR A 233 9.71 -1.83 -16.00
N HIS A 234 9.44 -3.10 -16.24
CA HIS A 234 9.31 -3.67 -17.58
C HIS A 234 7.88 -4.15 -17.81
N SER A 235 7.44 -4.10 -19.08
CA SER A 235 6.16 -4.67 -19.50
C SER A 235 6.35 -6.08 -20.04
N ASN A 236 5.34 -6.93 -19.89
CA ASN A 236 5.27 -8.23 -20.57
C ASN A 236 5.00 -8.11 -22.08
N PHE A 237 4.59 -6.94 -22.56
CA PHE A 237 4.41 -6.62 -23.97
C PHE A 237 5.54 -5.73 -24.50
N HIS A 238 6.05 -6.05 -25.69
CA HIS A 238 6.75 -5.04 -26.48
C HIS A 238 5.73 -4.01 -27.02
N PRO A 239 6.05 -2.70 -27.11
CA PRO A 239 5.10 -1.68 -27.58
C PRO A 239 4.44 -2.01 -28.92
N GLU A 240 5.22 -2.49 -29.88
CA GLU A 240 4.71 -2.91 -31.20
C GLU A 240 3.84 -4.18 -31.15
N GLU A 241 4.05 -5.06 -30.18
CA GLU A 241 3.18 -6.23 -29.99
C GLU A 241 1.81 -5.81 -29.45
N PHE A 242 1.78 -4.88 -28.49
CA PHE A 242 0.53 -4.34 -27.98
C PHE A 242 -0.26 -3.62 -29.07
N LYS A 243 0.40 -2.77 -29.88
CA LYS A 243 -0.24 -2.09 -31.01
C LYS A 243 -0.82 -3.07 -32.04
N ARG A 244 -0.12 -4.18 -32.32
CA ARG A 244 -0.65 -5.25 -33.17
C ARG A 244 -1.86 -5.94 -32.55
N ALA A 245 -1.87 -6.16 -31.24
CA ALA A 245 -3.03 -6.70 -30.54
C ALA A 245 -4.24 -5.75 -30.64
N VAL A 246 -4.03 -4.43 -30.55
CA VAL A 246 -5.09 -3.43 -30.76
C VAL A 246 -5.65 -3.49 -32.19
N GLU A 247 -4.81 -3.54 -33.22
CA GLU A 247 -5.31 -3.69 -34.60
C GLU A 247 -6.04 -5.02 -34.80
N ARG A 248 -5.57 -6.10 -34.19
CA ARG A 248 -6.26 -7.39 -34.24
C ARG A 248 -7.62 -7.35 -33.54
N ALA A 249 -7.74 -6.67 -32.41
CA ALA A 249 -9.02 -6.44 -31.74
C ALA A 249 -9.98 -5.62 -32.62
N LYS A 250 -9.47 -4.61 -33.35
CA LYS A 250 -10.27 -3.85 -34.32
C LYS A 250 -10.76 -4.71 -35.49
N ASP A 251 -9.99 -5.70 -35.93
CA ASP A 251 -10.45 -6.65 -36.94
C ASP A 251 -11.64 -7.48 -36.44
N TYR A 252 -11.62 -7.93 -35.18
CA TYR A 252 -12.77 -8.60 -34.56
C TYR A 252 -14.00 -7.68 -34.49
N ILE A 253 -13.79 -6.40 -34.17
CA ILE A 253 -14.88 -5.42 -34.15
C ILE A 253 -15.46 -5.21 -35.56
N ARG A 254 -14.61 -5.03 -36.58
CA ARG A 254 -15.04 -4.88 -37.98
C ARG A 254 -15.79 -6.11 -38.51
N ALA A 255 -15.42 -7.30 -38.05
CA ALA A 255 -16.10 -8.55 -38.38
C ALA A 255 -17.47 -8.70 -37.69
N GLY A 256 -17.77 -7.84 -36.69
CA GLY A 256 -19.01 -7.90 -35.91
C GLY A 256 -18.98 -8.91 -34.76
N ASP A 257 -17.80 -9.41 -34.37
CA ASP A 257 -17.66 -10.37 -33.26
C ASP A 257 -17.93 -9.70 -31.89
N ILE A 258 -17.50 -8.45 -31.76
CA ILE A 258 -17.57 -7.65 -30.52
C ILE A 258 -17.79 -6.17 -30.86
N PHE A 259 -18.38 -5.43 -29.93
CA PHE A 259 -18.42 -3.96 -29.94
C PHE A 259 -17.18 -3.36 -29.29
N GLN A 260 -16.70 -3.99 -28.21
CA GLN A 260 -15.55 -3.54 -27.42
C GLN A 260 -14.82 -4.73 -26.81
N VAL A 261 -13.50 -4.60 -26.66
CA VAL A 261 -12.67 -5.47 -25.82
C VAL A 261 -11.66 -4.63 -25.04
N VAL A 262 -11.38 -4.99 -23.79
CA VAL A 262 -10.43 -4.27 -22.94
C VAL A 262 -9.14 -5.08 -22.88
N LEU A 263 -8.11 -4.64 -23.60
CA LEU A 263 -6.78 -5.26 -23.58
C LEU A 263 -5.90 -4.61 -22.52
N SER A 264 -4.96 -5.37 -21.98
CA SER A 264 -4.10 -4.94 -20.89
C SER A 264 -2.70 -5.54 -20.99
N GLN A 265 -1.75 -4.87 -20.33
CA GLN A 265 -0.38 -5.32 -20.20
C GLN A 265 0.08 -5.21 -18.75
N ARG A 266 0.90 -6.17 -18.32
CA ARG A 266 1.42 -6.27 -16.95
C ARG A 266 2.81 -5.65 -16.90
N PHE A 267 3.00 -4.81 -15.90
CA PHE A 267 4.26 -4.20 -15.53
C PHE A 267 4.81 -4.87 -14.28
N GLU A 268 6.14 -4.97 -14.22
CA GLU A 268 6.86 -5.61 -13.13
C GLU A 268 8.03 -4.74 -12.69
N SER A 269 8.29 -4.70 -11.39
CA SER A 269 9.44 -4.02 -10.80
C SER A 269 9.85 -4.72 -9.50
N ASP A 270 11.14 -4.75 -9.19
CA ASP A 270 11.61 -5.29 -7.90
C ASP A 270 11.01 -4.52 -6.73
N PHE A 271 10.56 -5.20 -5.69
CA PHE A 271 10.06 -4.58 -4.46
C PHE A 271 10.10 -5.56 -3.29
N SER A 272 10.82 -5.20 -2.23
CA SER A 272 10.98 -6.00 -1.00
C SER A 272 10.56 -5.25 0.28
N GLY A 273 9.83 -4.14 0.14
CA GLY A 273 9.31 -3.36 1.27
C GLY A 273 8.03 -3.95 1.89
N ASP A 274 7.57 -3.36 2.98
CA ASP A 274 6.29 -3.74 3.61
C ASP A 274 5.11 -3.39 2.69
N PRO A 275 4.17 -4.32 2.42
CA PRO A 275 2.95 -4.00 1.67
C PRO A 275 2.17 -2.80 2.23
N LEU A 276 2.20 -2.58 3.55
CA LEU A 276 1.53 -1.44 4.17
C LEU A 276 2.19 -0.11 3.77
N ASP A 277 3.51 -0.07 3.59
CA ASP A 277 4.21 1.14 3.16
C ASP A 277 3.87 1.50 1.71
N PHE A 278 3.76 0.48 0.84
CA PHE A 278 3.24 0.68 -0.50
C PHE A 278 1.79 1.17 -0.49
N TYR A 279 0.94 0.58 0.36
CA TYR A 279 -0.44 1.02 0.55
C TYR A 279 -0.54 2.49 0.99
N ARG A 280 0.29 2.92 1.96
CA ARG A 280 0.34 4.30 2.44
C ARG A 280 0.72 5.29 1.34
N CYS A 281 1.70 4.93 0.51
CA CYS A 281 2.11 5.74 -0.63
C CYS A 281 0.99 5.82 -1.68
N LEU A 282 0.33 4.69 -1.97
CA LEU A 282 -0.78 4.64 -2.93
C LEU A 282 -1.98 5.46 -2.44
N ARG A 283 -2.33 5.36 -1.16
CA ARG A 283 -3.39 6.13 -0.49
C ARG A 283 -3.16 7.63 -0.58
N PHE A 284 -1.90 8.07 -0.54
CA PHE A 284 -1.55 9.48 -0.71
C PHE A 284 -1.64 9.94 -2.17
N ILE A 285 -1.17 9.12 -3.12
CA ILE A 285 -1.13 9.49 -4.54
C ILE A 285 -2.52 9.45 -5.19
N ASN A 286 -3.28 8.39 -4.92
CA ASN A 286 -4.60 8.14 -5.49
C ASN A 286 -5.52 7.59 -4.40
N PRO A 287 -6.15 8.43 -3.57
CA PRO A 287 -7.29 7.97 -2.77
C PRO A 287 -8.46 7.59 -3.69
N SER A 288 -9.15 6.49 -3.37
CA SER A 288 -10.31 6.00 -4.12
C SER A 288 -11.41 5.48 -3.17
N PRO A 289 -12.63 5.18 -3.66
CA PRO A 289 -13.71 4.61 -2.86
C PRO A 289 -13.38 3.23 -2.27
N TYR A 290 -12.51 2.44 -2.92
CA TYR A 290 -12.09 1.12 -2.46
C TYR A 290 -10.57 1.03 -2.35
N MET A 291 -10.07 1.28 -1.15
CA MET A 291 -8.67 1.07 -0.81
C MET A 291 -8.53 -0.26 -0.09
N PHE A 292 -7.54 -1.06 -0.47
CA PHE A 292 -7.30 -2.34 0.20
C PHE A 292 -5.82 -2.69 0.34
N CYS A 293 -5.49 -3.37 1.43
CA CYS A 293 -4.24 -4.06 1.67
C CYS A 293 -4.58 -5.44 2.25
N LEU A 294 -4.41 -6.51 1.48
CA LEU A 294 -4.62 -7.88 1.91
C LEU A 294 -3.28 -8.60 1.92
N LYS A 295 -2.91 -9.19 3.05
CA LYS A 295 -1.74 -10.05 3.18
C LYS A 295 -2.21 -11.50 3.27
N PHE A 296 -1.68 -12.37 2.42
CA PHE A 296 -2.02 -13.79 2.37
C PHE A 296 -0.87 -14.64 2.94
N GLY A 297 -0.50 -14.34 4.19
CA GLY A 297 0.66 -14.95 4.83
C GLY A 297 1.97 -14.55 4.14
N THR A 298 2.86 -15.52 3.94
CA THR A 298 4.15 -15.33 3.25
C THR A 298 4.05 -15.43 1.73
N ASP A 299 2.89 -15.82 1.18
CA ASP A 299 2.76 -16.17 -0.23
C ASP A 299 2.78 -14.93 -1.13
N PHE A 300 1.91 -13.96 -0.83
CA PHE A 300 1.81 -12.68 -1.54
C PHE A 300 0.92 -11.68 -0.77
N ALA A 301 0.94 -10.42 -1.22
CA ALA A 301 -0.02 -9.40 -0.80
C ALA A 301 -0.69 -8.74 -2.01
N LEU A 302 -1.92 -8.26 -1.80
CA LEU A 302 -2.65 -7.42 -2.76
C LEU A 302 -2.84 -6.04 -2.16
N VAL A 303 -2.35 -5.02 -2.86
CA VAL A 303 -2.45 -3.62 -2.44
C VAL A 303 -3.06 -2.80 -3.57
N GLY A 304 -4.12 -2.05 -3.31
CA GLY A 304 -4.80 -1.31 -4.38
C GLY A 304 -5.70 -0.17 -3.93
N SER A 305 -6.08 0.62 -4.94
CA SER A 305 -6.91 1.82 -4.86
C SER A 305 -7.88 1.82 -6.03
N SER A 306 -8.91 0.97 -5.94
CA SER A 306 -9.86 0.80 -7.04
C SER A 306 -10.88 1.96 -7.07
N PRO A 307 -11.06 2.61 -8.23
CA PRO A 307 -12.05 3.65 -8.40
C PRO A 307 -13.47 3.09 -8.59
N GLU A 308 -13.62 1.80 -8.91
CA GLU A 308 -14.85 1.27 -9.48
C GLU A 308 -15.42 0.10 -8.66
N MET A 309 -16.70 0.24 -8.29
CA MET A 309 -17.49 -0.82 -7.68
C MET A 309 -17.73 -1.94 -8.71
N HIS A 310 -17.57 -3.18 -8.30
CA HIS A 310 -18.02 -4.32 -9.10
C HIS A 310 -19.52 -4.54 -8.87
N VAL A 311 -19.90 -4.85 -7.63
CA VAL A 311 -21.30 -5.01 -7.22
C VAL A 311 -21.43 -4.90 -5.70
N ARG A 312 -22.58 -4.42 -5.25
CA ARG A 312 -23.00 -4.40 -3.85
C ARG A 312 -24.36 -5.05 -3.68
N LEU A 313 -24.52 -5.78 -2.58
CA LEU A 313 -25.78 -6.33 -2.09
C LEU A 313 -25.97 -5.87 -0.64
N THR A 314 -27.08 -5.18 -0.36
CA THR A 314 -27.48 -4.80 1.00
C THR A 314 -28.91 -5.30 1.26
N GLY A 315 -29.05 -6.28 2.15
CA GLY A 315 -30.28 -7.05 2.30
C GLY A 315 -30.63 -7.75 1.00
N ASN A 316 -31.68 -7.26 0.33
CA ASN A 316 -32.10 -7.76 -0.99
C ASN A 316 -31.88 -6.75 -2.12
N MET A 317 -31.24 -5.61 -1.87
CA MET A 317 -30.99 -4.59 -2.88
C MET A 317 -29.62 -4.80 -3.53
N VAL A 318 -29.64 -5.08 -4.83
CA VAL A 318 -28.46 -5.14 -5.70
C VAL A 318 -28.17 -3.75 -6.25
N GLU A 319 -26.90 -3.37 -6.28
CA GLU A 319 -26.42 -2.12 -6.82
C GLU A 319 -25.14 -2.36 -7.66
N ILE A 320 -25.13 -1.82 -8.88
CA ILE A 320 -23.94 -1.68 -9.72
C ILE A 320 -23.90 -0.23 -10.19
N ARG A 321 -22.72 0.38 -10.11
CA ARG A 321 -22.50 1.78 -10.44
C ARG A 321 -21.44 1.88 -11.54
N PRO A 322 -21.82 1.77 -12.83
CA PRO A 322 -20.86 1.88 -13.93
C PRO A 322 -20.25 3.28 -14.01
N LEU A 323 -18.95 3.32 -14.29
CA LEU A 323 -18.18 4.55 -14.51
C LEU A 323 -17.67 4.57 -15.95
N ALA A 324 -17.85 5.68 -16.66
CA ALA A 324 -17.25 5.93 -17.96
C ALA A 324 -16.91 7.41 -18.14
N GLY A 325 -16.03 7.70 -19.10
CA GLY A 325 -15.60 9.05 -19.39
C GLY A 325 -14.79 9.70 -18.28
N THR A 326 -13.75 10.44 -18.65
CA THR A 326 -12.90 11.11 -17.67
C THR A 326 -12.55 12.50 -18.16
N ARG A 327 -12.70 13.50 -17.28
CA ARG A 327 -12.10 14.83 -17.46
C ARG A 327 -11.37 15.25 -16.19
N PRO A 328 -10.29 16.05 -16.31
CA PRO A 328 -9.64 16.64 -15.14
C PRO A 328 -10.58 17.65 -14.47
N ARG A 329 -10.43 17.83 -13.16
CA ARG A 329 -11.08 18.93 -12.44
C ARG A 329 -10.60 20.28 -12.97
N GLY A 330 -11.51 21.25 -13.03
CA GLY A 330 -11.19 22.61 -13.44
C GLY A 330 -10.40 23.37 -12.38
N ALA A 331 -9.45 24.19 -12.80
CA ALA A 331 -8.71 25.09 -11.89
C ALA A 331 -9.62 26.16 -11.24
N THR A 332 -10.80 26.39 -11.82
CA THR A 332 -11.84 27.28 -11.28
C THR A 332 -13.20 26.58 -11.38
N SER A 333 -14.18 26.97 -10.56
CA SER A 333 -15.54 26.42 -10.64
C SER A 333 -16.17 26.58 -12.03
N ALA A 334 -15.97 27.73 -12.69
CA ALA A 334 -16.47 27.94 -14.05
C ALA A 334 -15.77 27.04 -15.10
N GLN A 335 -14.50 26.68 -14.90
CA GLN A 335 -13.83 25.70 -15.76
C GLN A 335 -14.31 24.27 -15.45
N ASP A 336 -14.55 23.96 -14.17
CA ASP A 336 -15.02 22.64 -13.73
C ASP A 336 -16.40 22.32 -14.31
N GLU A 337 -17.32 23.29 -14.28
CA GLU A 337 -18.65 23.14 -14.90
C GLU A 337 -18.59 23.03 -16.42
N ARG A 338 -17.65 23.74 -17.07
CA ARG A 338 -17.42 23.59 -18.51
C ARG A 338 -16.90 22.20 -18.86
N ASN A 339 -15.92 21.69 -18.12
CA ASN A 339 -15.39 20.34 -18.31
C ASN A 339 -16.49 19.28 -18.12
N ALA A 340 -17.37 19.46 -17.13
CA ALA A 340 -18.51 18.58 -16.88
C ALA A 340 -19.52 18.61 -18.04
N ALA A 341 -19.88 19.81 -18.50
CA ALA A 341 -20.79 19.98 -19.64
C ALA A 341 -20.22 19.41 -20.94
N GLU A 342 -18.91 19.60 -21.20
CA GLU A 342 -18.21 19.03 -22.35
C GLU A 342 -18.19 17.49 -22.29
N LEU A 343 -17.93 16.91 -21.11
CA LEU A 343 -17.94 15.46 -20.92
C LEU A 343 -19.34 14.88 -21.19
N LEU A 344 -20.39 15.50 -20.67
CA LEU A 344 -21.77 15.09 -20.91
C LEU A 344 -22.23 15.33 -22.34
N ALA A 345 -21.60 16.25 -23.09
CA ALA A 345 -21.94 16.52 -24.48
C ALA A 345 -21.20 15.59 -25.46
N ASP A 346 -20.12 14.93 -25.02
CA ASP A 346 -19.28 14.07 -25.86
C ASP A 346 -20.08 12.83 -26.33
N PRO A 347 -20.39 12.71 -27.64
CA PRO A 347 -21.19 11.60 -28.14
C PRO A 347 -20.49 10.25 -28.02
N LYS A 348 -19.15 10.21 -28.00
CA LYS A 348 -18.38 8.98 -27.84
C LYS A 348 -18.52 8.44 -26.41
N GLU A 349 -18.22 9.30 -25.43
CA GLU A 349 -18.24 8.95 -24.00
C GLU A 349 -19.66 8.52 -23.56
N ARG A 350 -20.69 9.21 -24.07
CA ARG A 350 -22.09 8.83 -23.81
C ARG A 350 -22.43 7.46 -24.41
N ALA A 351 -22.01 7.18 -25.64
CA ALA A 351 -22.32 5.92 -26.30
C ALA A 351 -21.66 4.73 -25.56
N GLU A 352 -20.40 4.88 -25.16
CA GLU A 352 -19.69 3.91 -24.33
C GLU A 352 -20.40 3.71 -22.98
N HIS A 353 -20.81 4.80 -22.33
CA HIS A 353 -21.52 4.73 -21.05
C HIS A 353 -22.88 4.02 -21.14
N VAL A 354 -23.69 4.31 -22.17
CA VAL A 354 -24.98 3.62 -22.37
C VAL A 354 -24.78 2.11 -22.49
N MET A 355 -23.76 1.69 -23.25
CA MET A 355 -23.44 0.28 -23.41
C MET A 355 -23.11 -0.39 -22.07
N LEU A 356 -22.35 0.30 -21.20
CA LEU A 356 -22.01 -0.20 -19.86
C LEU A 356 -23.24 -0.27 -18.94
N VAL A 357 -24.13 0.72 -19.02
CA VAL A 357 -25.42 0.69 -18.30
C VAL A 357 -26.26 -0.49 -18.75
N ASP A 358 -26.36 -0.75 -20.05
CA ASP A 358 -27.12 -1.88 -20.57
C ASP A 358 -26.51 -3.22 -20.17
N LEU A 359 -25.17 -3.34 -20.12
CA LEU A 359 -24.53 -4.54 -19.60
C LEU A 359 -24.84 -4.74 -18.11
N ALA A 360 -24.74 -3.68 -17.30
CA ALA A 360 -25.08 -3.75 -15.88
C ALA A 360 -26.54 -4.14 -15.66
N ARG A 361 -27.47 -3.62 -16.47
CA ARG A 361 -28.90 -4.02 -16.45
C ARG A 361 -29.08 -5.50 -16.77
N ASN A 362 -28.36 -6.01 -17.77
CA ASN A 362 -28.41 -7.43 -18.13
C ASN A 362 -27.88 -8.31 -16.98
N ASP A 363 -26.73 -7.95 -16.41
CA ASP A 363 -26.10 -8.70 -15.32
C ASP A 363 -27.00 -8.73 -14.07
N VAL A 364 -27.50 -7.57 -13.62
CA VAL A 364 -28.43 -7.46 -12.48
C VAL A 364 -29.74 -8.21 -12.76
N GLY A 365 -30.24 -8.16 -14.00
CA GLY A 365 -31.47 -8.83 -14.42
C GLY A 365 -31.43 -10.35 -14.34
N ARG A 366 -30.25 -10.98 -14.46
CA ARG A 366 -30.11 -12.45 -14.35
C ARG A 366 -30.56 -12.97 -12.98
N VAL A 367 -30.29 -12.22 -11.92
CA VAL A 367 -30.51 -12.63 -10.51
C VAL A 367 -31.55 -11.79 -9.78
N SER A 368 -32.16 -10.80 -10.43
CA SER A 368 -33.20 -9.96 -9.83
C SER A 368 -34.61 -10.46 -10.14
N ASP A 369 -35.57 -10.05 -9.33
CA ASP A 369 -37.00 -10.21 -9.59
C ASP A 369 -37.42 -9.42 -10.84
N TYR A 370 -38.28 -10.01 -11.68
CA TYR A 370 -38.80 -9.36 -12.89
C TYR A 370 -39.44 -8.00 -12.55
N GLY A 371 -39.15 -6.98 -13.37
CA GLY A 371 -39.68 -5.62 -13.21
C GLY A 371 -39.03 -4.80 -12.08
N THR A 372 -38.04 -5.34 -11.36
CA THR A 372 -37.36 -4.61 -10.28
C THR A 372 -36.08 -3.90 -10.73
N VAL A 373 -35.50 -4.29 -11.86
CA VAL A 373 -34.27 -3.67 -12.38
C VAL A 373 -34.55 -2.26 -12.88
N ARG A 374 -33.87 -1.26 -12.30
CA ARG A 374 -34.07 0.17 -12.61
C ARG A 374 -32.73 0.88 -12.71
N VAL A 375 -32.66 1.84 -13.63
CA VAL A 375 -31.60 2.84 -13.65
C VAL A 375 -32.10 4.02 -12.82
N THR A 376 -31.52 4.22 -11.63
CA THR A 376 -31.98 5.26 -10.68
C THR A 376 -31.25 6.58 -10.86
N GLU A 377 -30.01 6.52 -11.35
CA GLU A 377 -29.20 7.68 -11.75
C GLU A 377 -28.68 7.38 -13.17
N LEU A 378 -28.76 8.34 -14.09
CA LEU A 378 -28.36 8.14 -15.48
C LEU A 378 -27.50 9.31 -15.95
N MET A 379 -26.23 9.03 -16.27
CA MET A 379 -25.29 10.01 -16.82
C MET A 379 -25.09 11.24 -15.92
N GLU A 380 -24.99 11.02 -14.62
CA GLU A 380 -24.65 12.08 -13.67
C GLU A 380 -23.14 12.30 -13.61
N ILE A 381 -22.71 13.52 -13.26
CA ILE A 381 -21.28 13.83 -13.09
C ILE A 381 -20.89 13.64 -11.63
N GLU A 382 -20.03 12.66 -11.37
CA GLU A 382 -19.40 12.47 -10.08
C GLU A 382 -18.01 13.09 -10.08
N ARG A 383 -17.76 13.98 -9.11
CA ARG A 383 -16.51 14.74 -8.98
C ARG A 383 -15.62 14.09 -7.92
N TYR A 384 -14.42 13.74 -8.33
CA TYR A 384 -13.35 13.21 -7.49
C TYR A 384 -12.30 14.30 -7.21
N SER A 385 -11.28 13.98 -6.42
CA SER A 385 -10.24 14.96 -6.05
C SER A 385 -9.50 15.55 -7.25
N HIS A 386 -9.23 14.75 -8.28
CA HIS A 386 -8.43 15.18 -9.45
C HIS A 386 -9.16 15.03 -10.80
N VAL A 387 -10.22 14.21 -10.84
CA VAL A 387 -10.98 13.91 -12.07
C VAL A 387 -12.48 13.97 -11.82
N MET A 388 -13.27 13.92 -12.89
CA MET A 388 -14.71 13.69 -12.86
C MET A 388 -15.08 12.59 -13.85
N HIS A 389 -16.13 11.83 -13.55
CA HIS A 389 -16.61 10.70 -14.34
C HIS A 389 -18.12 10.83 -14.62
N ILE A 390 -18.56 10.26 -15.74
CA ILE A 390 -19.98 9.98 -15.98
C ILE A 390 -20.31 8.73 -15.18
N VAL A 391 -21.33 8.82 -14.33
CA VAL A 391 -21.80 7.71 -13.49
C VAL A 391 -23.27 7.45 -13.75
N SER A 392 -23.65 6.18 -13.65
CA SER A 392 -25.04 5.76 -13.58
C SER A 392 -25.19 4.78 -12.43
N ASN A 393 -26.41 4.62 -11.92
CA ASN A 393 -26.71 3.64 -10.89
C ASN A 393 -27.78 2.67 -11.39
N VAL A 394 -27.46 1.37 -11.38
CA VAL A 394 -28.36 0.29 -11.76
C VAL A 394 -28.66 -0.54 -10.52
N THR A 395 -29.94 -0.62 -10.19
CA THR A 395 -30.43 -1.33 -9.00
C THR A 395 -31.39 -2.45 -9.39
N GLY A 396 -31.54 -3.43 -8.50
CA GLY A 396 -32.51 -4.52 -8.64
C GLY A 396 -32.79 -5.19 -7.31
N ARG A 397 -33.94 -5.86 -7.17
CA ARG A 397 -34.24 -6.65 -5.98
C ARG A 397 -33.83 -8.09 -6.23
N LEU A 398 -32.89 -8.60 -5.45
CA LEU A 398 -32.40 -9.98 -5.55
C LEU A 398 -33.57 -10.96 -5.46
N ARG A 399 -33.62 -11.91 -6.41
CA ARG A 399 -34.67 -12.91 -6.51
C ARG A 399 -34.64 -13.86 -5.31
N THR A 400 -35.82 -14.27 -4.85
CA THR A 400 -35.94 -15.30 -3.81
C THR A 400 -35.19 -16.58 -4.23
N GLY A 401 -34.35 -17.10 -3.33
CA GLY A 401 -33.52 -18.28 -3.57
C GLY A 401 -32.14 -17.97 -4.15
N CYS A 402 -31.89 -16.76 -4.65
CA CYS A 402 -30.55 -16.29 -5.00
C CYS A 402 -29.84 -15.71 -3.77
N THR A 403 -28.52 -15.80 -3.78
CA THR A 403 -27.62 -15.30 -2.73
C THR A 403 -26.61 -14.32 -3.31
N GLY A 404 -25.82 -13.67 -2.45
CA GLY A 404 -24.68 -12.86 -2.88
C GLY A 404 -23.67 -13.60 -3.76
N PHE A 405 -23.54 -14.92 -3.59
CA PHE A 405 -22.69 -15.75 -4.45
C PHE A 405 -23.23 -15.83 -5.88
N ASP A 406 -24.53 -16.03 -6.05
CA ASP A 406 -25.18 -16.06 -7.37
C ASP A 406 -25.06 -14.69 -8.07
N LEU A 407 -25.17 -13.61 -7.29
CA LEU A 407 -24.96 -12.26 -7.79
C LEU A 407 -23.56 -12.06 -8.35
N ILE A 408 -22.52 -12.42 -7.60
CA ILE A 408 -21.13 -12.33 -8.06
C ILE A 408 -20.93 -13.16 -9.34
N LYS A 409 -21.41 -14.41 -9.38
CA LYS A 409 -21.31 -15.25 -10.59
C LYS A 409 -22.01 -14.62 -11.80
N ALA A 410 -23.12 -13.91 -11.59
CA ALA A 410 -23.88 -13.29 -12.65
C ALA A 410 -23.23 -12.03 -13.23
N THR A 411 -22.52 -11.26 -12.39
CA THR A 411 -21.92 -9.97 -12.75
C THR A 411 -20.44 -10.09 -13.15
N PHE A 412 -19.76 -11.17 -12.74
CA PHE A 412 -18.31 -11.33 -12.91
C PHE A 412 -17.88 -11.80 -14.33
N PRO A 413 -16.73 -11.32 -14.84
CA PRO A 413 -16.07 -10.07 -14.45
C PRO A 413 -16.87 -8.87 -14.98
N ALA A 414 -16.54 -7.67 -14.50
CA ALA A 414 -17.19 -6.46 -14.95
C ALA A 414 -16.95 -6.18 -16.45
N GLY A 415 -17.93 -5.55 -17.11
CA GLY A 415 -17.83 -5.18 -18.52
C GLY A 415 -16.73 -4.20 -18.85
N THR A 416 -16.50 -3.24 -17.96
CA THR A 416 -15.48 -2.18 -18.07
C THR A 416 -14.06 -2.70 -18.15
N VAL A 417 -13.83 -3.98 -17.81
CA VAL A 417 -12.52 -4.64 -17.86
C VAL A 417 -12.50 -5.87 -18.75
N SER A 418 -13.61 -6.20 -19.42
CA SER A 418 -13.71 -7.33 -20.34
C SER A 418 -14.10 -6.85 -21.73
N GLY A 419 -15.35 -6.49 -21.93
CA GLY A 419 -15.89 -5.96 -23.18
C GLY A 419 -17.33 -6.40 -23.44
N ALA A 420 -17.79 -6.20 -24.67
CA ALA A 420 -19.16 -6.49 -25.08
C ALA A 420 -19.19 -7.09 -26.50
N PRO A 421 -19.87 -8.22 -26.75
CA PRO A 421 -20.45 -9.15 -25.77
C PRO A 421 -19.39 -9.80 -24.86
N LYS A 422 -19.70 -9.91 -23.55
CA LYS A 422 -18.75 -10.28 -22.48
C LYS A 422 -17.97 -11.56 -22.76
N ILE A 423 -18.65 -12.67 -23.05
CA ILE A 423 -18.02 -13.98 -23.29
C ILE A 423 -17.04 -13.94 -24.47
N ARG A 424 -17.45 -13.32 -25.59
CA ARG A 424 -16.60 -13.26 -26.80
C ARG A 424 -15.39 -12.36 -26.58
N ALA A 425 -15.57 -11.22 -25.92
CA ALA A 425 -14.47 -10.33 -25.56
C ALA A 425 -13.43 -11.05 -24.68
N MET A 426 -13.86 -11.86 -23.71
CA MET A 426 -12.95 -12.63 -22.85
C MET A 426 -12.17 -13.72 -23.59
N GLN A 427 -12.77 -14.36 -24.61
CA GLN A 427 -12.05 -15.29 -25.48
C GLN A 427 -10.94 -14.58 -26.27
N ILE A 428 -11.22 -13.38 -26.77
CA ILE A 428 -10.25 -12.55 -27.49
C ILE A 428 -9.14 -12.07 -26.54
N ILE A 429 -9.47 -11.68 -25.30
CA ILE A 429 -8.48 -11.35 -24.27
C ILE A 429 -7.52 -12.52 -24.03
N SER A 430 -8.07 -13.73 -23.87
CA SER A 430 -7.27 -14.94 -23.66
C SER A 430 -6.33 -15.24 -24.83
N GLU A 431 -6.79 -15.03 -26.06
CA GLU A 431 -5.99 -15.15 -27.29
C GLU A 431 -4.87 -14.10 -27.37
N LEU A 432 -5.17 -12.84 -27.08
CA LEU A 432 -4.27 -11.71 -27.35
C LEU A 432 -3.30 -11.41 -26.21
N GLU A 433 -3.69 -11.56 -24.94
CA GLU A 433 -2.83 -11.22 -23.79
C GLU A 433 -1.81 -12.30 -23.42
N LYS A 434 -2.00 -13.55 -23.89
CA LYS A 434 -1.12 -14.74 -23.74
C LYS A 434 -0.74 -15.16 -22.31
N THR A 435 -0.86 -14.27 -21.33
CA THR A 435 -0.61 -14.52 -19.91
C THR A 435 -1.88 -14.26 -19.11
N ARG A 436 -2.10 -15.04 -18.07
CA ARG A 436 -3.20 -14.85 -17.12
C ARG A 436 -3.10 -13.49 -16.44
N ARG A 437 -4.26 -12.90 -16.16
CA ARG A 437 -4.41 -11.62 -15.43
C ARG A 437 -4.24 -11.81 -13.92
N GLY A 438 -4.58 -12.98 -13.39
CA GLY A 438 -4.52 -13.23 -11.95
C GLY A 438 -5.53 -12.36 -11.23
N CYS A 439 -5.08 -11.51 -10.31
CA CYS A 439 -6.00 -10.62 -9.60
C CYS A 439 -6.55 -9.49 -10.47
N TYR A 440 -5.81 -9.01 -11.49
CA TYR A 440 -6.23 -7.86 -12.29
C TYR A 440 -7.56 -8.11 -13.00
N ALA A 441 -8.47 -7.14 -12.99
CA ALA A 441 -9.84 -7.27 -13.51
C ALA A 441 -10.71 -8.34 -12.81
N GLY A 442 -10.21 -8.92 -11.71
CA GLY A 442 -10.98 -9.73 -10.78
C GLY A 442 -11.83 -8.87 -9.83
N ALA A 443 -12.28 -9.47 -8.72
CA ALA A 443 -13.10 -8.82 -7.71
C ALA A 443 -12.46 -8.95 -6.33
N ILE A 444 -12.43 -7.86 -5.56
CA ILE A 444 -11.90 -7.81 -4.20
C ILE A 444 -12.99 -7.27 -3.29
N GLY A 445 -13.24 -7.96 -2.18
CA GLY A 445 -14.36 -7.60 -1.30
C GLY A 445 -14.67 -8.66 -0.26
N TYR A 446 -15.93 -8.73 0.13
CA TYR A 446 -16.40 -9.70 1.13
C TYR A 446 -17.79 -10.27 0.85
N PHE A 447 -18.04 -11.44 1.44
CA PHE A 447 -19.37 -11.99 1.70
C PHE A 447 -19.61 -11.96 3.22
N GLY A 448 -20.54 -11.13 3.67
CA GLY A 448 -20.90 -11.00 5.08
C GLY A 448 -21.67 -12.23 5.57
N PHE A 449 -21.59 -12.53 6.86
CA PHE A 449 -22.42 -13.58 7.46
C PHE A 449 -23.93 -13.27 7.38
N ASP A 450 -24.28 -11.99 7.27
CA ASP A 450 -25.65 -11.50 7.06
C ASP A 450 -26.13 -11.57 5.60
N GLY A 451 -25.29 -12.10 4.70
CA GLY A 451 -25.59 -12.23 3.26
C GLY A 451 -25.26 -10.98 2.43
N ASN A 452 -24.81 -9.88 3.06
CA ASN A 452 -24.40 -8.70 2.33
C ASN A 452 -23.11 -8.94 1.53
N VAL A 453 -22.96 -8.24 0.42
CA VAL A 453 -21.77 -8.29 -0.44
C VAL A 453 -21.35 -6.89 -0.79
N ASP A 454 -20.06 -6.62 -0.77
CA ASP A 454 -19.49 -5.37 -1.28
C ASP A 454 -18.16 -5.72 -1.94
N SER A 455 -18.05 -5.46 -3.23
CA SER A 455 -16.86 -5.77 -4.01
C SER A 455 -16.51 -4.67 -4.99
N CYS A 456 -15.21 -4.47 -5.19
CA CYS A 456 -14.65 -3.60 -6.20
C CYS A 456 -13.96 -4.41 -7.29
N ILE A 457 -13.81 -3.81 -8.46
CA ILE A 457 -13.00 -4.39 -9.53
C ILE A 457 -11.53 -4.22 -9.13
N ALA A 458 -10.70 -5.24 -9.32
CA ALA A 458 -9.27 -5.17 -9.03
C ALA A 458 -8.52 -4.35 -10.09
N LEU A 459 -8.64 -3.03 -9.96
CA LEU A 459 -7.97 -2.00 -10.77
C LEU A 459 -7.02 -1.19 -9.88
N ARG A 460 -6.01 -0.56 -10.51
CA ARG A 460 -4.98 0.25 -9.80
C ARG A 460 -4.45 -0.49 -8.56
N CYS A 461 -4.12 -1.76 -8.75
CA CYS A 461 -3.65 -2.66 -7.70
C CYS A 461 -2.36 -3.35 -8.12
N ALA A 462 -1.56 -3.75 -7.12
CA ALA A 462 -0.38 -4.55 -7.32
C ALA A 462 -0.43 -5.85 -6.52
N VAL A 463 0.11 -6.89 -7.13
CA VAL A 463 0.50 -8.13 -6.46
C VAL A 463 1.94 -7.96 -5.99
N LEU A 464 2.18 -8.12 -4.69
CA LEU A 464 3.52 -8.11 -4.12
C LEU A 464 3.88 -9.56 -3.79
N LYS A 465 4.82 -10.15 -4.54
CA LYS A 465 5.17 -11.57 -4.46
C LYS A 465 6.64 -11.76 -4.86
N ASP A 466 7.36 -12.63 -4.14
CA ASP A 466 8.73 -13.04 -4.44
C ASP A 466 9.71 -11.88 -4.68
N GLY A 467 9.63 -10.83 -3.86
CA GLY A 467 10.48 -9.65 -3.96
C GLY A 467 10.18 -8.77 -5.17
N LYS A 468 8.99 -8.90 -5.77
CA LYS A 468 8.53 -8.14 -6.94
C LYS A 468 7.15 -7.54 -6.71
N ALA A 469 6.91 -6.42 -7.37
CA ALA A 469 5.61 -5.78 -7.51
C ALA A 469 5.12 -5.92 -8.96
N TYR A 470 3.96 -6.53 -9.13
CA TYR A 470 3.29 -6.68 -10.43
C TYR A 470 2.03 -5.83 -10.44
N PHE A 471 1.88 -4.94 -11.41
CA PHE A 471 0.69 -4.11 -11.59
C PHE A 471 0.31 -4.07 -13.06
N GLN A 472 -0.98 -4.02 -13.34
CA GLN A 472 -1.50 -4.19 -14.69
C GLN A 472 -2.47 -3.06 -15.04
N ALA A 473 -2.42 -2.62 -16.29
CA ALA A 473 -3.27 -1.55 -16.80
C ALA A 473 -3.76 -1.88 -18.21
N GLY A 474 -4.98 -1.45 -18.51
CA GLY A 474 -5.66 -1.75 -19.76
C GLY A 474 -6.36 -0.55 -20.39
N ALA A 475 -6.75 -0.74 -21.64
CA ALA A 475 -7.39 0.24 -22.51
C ALA A 475 -8.59 -0.43 -23.23
N GLY A 476 -9.70 0.31 -23.31
CA GLY A 476 -10.90 -0.13 -24.01
C GLY A 476 -10.74 0.08 -25.50
N ILE A 477 -10.77 -1.01 -26.27
CA ILE A 477 -10.59 -0.98 -27.72
C ILE A 477 -11.95 -0.95 -28.39
N VAL A 478 -12.18 0.09 -29.17
CA VAL A 478 -13.36 0.32 -30.02
C VAL A 478 -12.94 0.47 -31.48
N ALA A 479 -13.90 0.55 -32.41
CA ALA A 479 -13.63 0.56 -33.85
C ALA A 479 -12.70 1.70 -34.30
N ASP A 480 -12.81 2.86 -33.66
CA ASP A 480 -12.04 4.09 -33.90
C ASP A 480 -10.76 4.21 -33.06
N SER A 481 -10.44 3.23 -32.21
CA SER A 481 -9.23 3.25 -31.38
C SER A 481 -7.95 3.39 -32.19
N ASN A 482 -7.03 4.21 -31.69
CA ASN A 482 -5.69 4.40 -32.27
C ASN A 482 -4.66 3.56 -31.48
N PRO A 483 -3.98 2.57 -32.09
CA PRO A 483 -3.08 1.67 -31.36
C PRO A 483 -2.01 2.35 -30.52
N HIS A 484 -1.47 3.48 -30.99
CA HIS A 484 -0.46 4.20 -30.24
C HIS A 484 -1.07 4.89 -29.02
N SER A 485 -2.20 5.56 -29.18
CA SER A 485 -2.92 6.21 -28.07
C SER A 485 -3.35 5.21 -27.00
N GLU A 486 -3.88 4.04 -27.39
CA GLU A 486 -4.31 3.00 -26.44
C GLU A 486 -3.12 2.43 -25.65
N TYR A 487 -1.98 2.23 -26.31
CA TYR A 487 -0.74 1.84 -25.63
C TYR A 487 -0.32 2.92 -24.62
N GLU A 488 -0.26 4.19 -25.01
CA GLU A 488 0.11 5.29 -24.11
C GLU A 488 -0.87 5.43 -22.93
N GLU A 489 -2.16 5.17 -23.14
CA GLU A 489 -3.15 5.15 -22.07
C GLU A 489 -2.84 4.12 -20.99
N THR A 490 -2.46 2.90 -21.37
CA THR A 490 -2.06 1.89 -20.38
C THR A 490 -0.82 2.30 -19.58
N ILE A 491 0.17 2.96 -20.21
CA ILE A 491 1.36 3.50 -19.54
C ILE A 491 0.97 4.63 -18.57
N ASN A 492 0.08 5.53 -19.00
CA ASN A 492 -0.42 6.62 -18.18
C ASN A 492 -1.17 6.10 -16.95
N LYS A 493 -2.03 5.10 -17.10
CA LYS A 493 -2.75 4.43 -15.99
C LYS A 493 -1.80 3.74 -15.01
N ALA A 494 -0.70 3.16 -15.52
CA ALA A 494 0.32 2.51 -14.71
C ALA A 494 1.23 3.48 -13.94
N ARG A 495 1.36 4.75 -14.40
CA ARG A 495 2.26 5.76 -13.82
C ARG A 495 2.02 6.01 -12.34
N ALA A 496 0.76 6.05 -11.90
CA ALA A 496 0.45 6.31 -10.50
C ALA A 496 0.94 5.19 -9.57
N MET A 497 0.81 3.93 -10.02
CA MET A 497 1.36 2.76 -9.31
C MET A 497 2.88 2.82 -9.24
N ALA A 498 3.54 3.14 -10.35
CA ALA A 498 5.00 3.29 -10.41
C ALA A 498 5.50 4.43 -9.50
N LYS A 499 4.76 5.54 -9.39
CA LYS A 499 5.08 6.66 -8.48
C LYS A 499 4.96 6.24 -7.02
N ALA A 500 3.85 5.61 -6.64
CA ALA A 500 3.67 5.08 -5.29
C ALA A 500 4.76 4.06 -4.94
N LEU A 501 5.17 3.24 -5.91
CA LEU A 501 6.23 2.25 -5.73
C LEU A 501 7.61 2.91 -5.54
N SER A 502 7.92 3.96 -6.33
CA SER A 502 9.14 4.75 -6.16
C SER A 502 9.23 5.37 -4.76
N MET A 503 8.10 5.90 -4.24
CA MET A 503 8.04 6.43 -2.88
C MET A 503 8.26 5.33 -1.84
N ALA A 504 7.57 4.20 -1.98
CA ALA A 504 7.69 3.07 -1.07
C ALA A 504 9.11 2.49 -1.03
N LYS A 505 9.81 2.44 -2.17
CA LYS A 505 11.22 1.98 -2.23
C LYS A 505 12.18 2.84 -1.41
N ARG A 506 11.90 4.13 -1.23
CA ARG A 506 12.75 5.04 -0.42
C ARG A 506 12.67 4.79 1.07
N ILE A 507 11.60 4.14 1.51
CA ILE A 507 11.42 3.73 2.92
C ILE A 507 12.42 2.61 3.27
N GLY A 508 12.95 1.91 2.25
CA GLY A 508 13.81 0.74 2.39
C GLY A 508 13.00 -0.52 2.71
N PRO A 509 13.58 -1.73 2.57
CA PRO A 509 13.01 -2.90 3.23
C PRO A 509 12.91 -2.61 4.73
N PRO A 510 11.96 -3.23 5.47
CA PRO A 510 12.05 -3.22 6.92
C PRO A 510 13.49 -3.65 7.23
N GLN A 511 14.25 -2.82 7.94
CA GLN A 511 15.54 -3.27 8.40
C GLN A 511 15.21 -4.47 9.27
N THR A 512 15.40 -5.67 8.73
CA THR A 512 15.74 -6.81 9.55
C THR A 512 17.07 -6.40 10.15
N CYS A 513 17.01 -5.61 11.23
CA CYS A 513 17.90 -5.84 12.32
C CYS A 513 17.91 -7.36 12.43
N ARG A 514 19.06 -7.97 12.18
CA ARG A 514 19.34 -9.31 12.69
C ARG A 514 19.27 -9.16 14.20
N HIS A 515 18.05 -9.06 14.73
CA HIS A 515 17.71 -9.47 16.05
C HIS A 515 17.87 -10.98 16.01
N GLY A 516 19.13 -11.41 16.16
CA GLY A 516 19.34 -12.37 17.22
C GLY A 516 18.54 -11.85 18.40
N ARG A 517 17.57 -12.64 18.85
CA ARG A 517 16.83 -12.37 20.08
C ARG A 517 17.83 -11.81 21.09
N ASN A 518 17.61 -10.57 21.56
CA ASN A 518 18.28 -9.85 22.67
C ASN A 518 18.85 -8.42 22.39
N ALA A 519 18.77 -7.82 21.20
CA ALA A 519 19.42 -6.50 20.97
C ALA A 519 18.55 -5.22 21.14
N THR A 520 17.22 -5.27 21.01
CA THR A 520 16.36 -4.05 21.03
C THR A 520 16.27 -3.38 22.39
N GLU A 521 16.35 -4.14 23.48
CA GLU A 521 16.32 -3.60 24.85
C GLU A 521 17.71 -3.19 25.34
N ASN A 522 18.78 -3.72 24.73
CA ASN A 522 20.15 -3.50 25.17
C ASN A 522 20.71 -2.13 24.80
N GLY A 523 20.33 -1.51 23.68
CA GLY A 523 20.95 -0.25 23.24
C GLY A 523 20.72 0.94 24.21
N ASP A 524 19.53 1.04 24.79
CA ASP A 524 19.18 2.07 25.78
C ASP A 524 19.81 1.75 27.16
N PHE A 525 19.80 0.46 27.53
CA PHE A 525 20.45 -0.01 28.75
C PHE A 525 21.97 0.17 28.71
N GLU A 526 22.63 -0.14 27.59
CA GLU A 526 24.07 -0.02 27.37
C GLU A 526 24.52 1.44 27.36
N LEU A 527 23.78 2.36 26.71
CA LEU A 527 24.12 3.78 26.76
C LEU A 527 24.07 4.32 28.19
N ARG A 528 23.04 3.93 28.95
CA ARG A 528 22.87 4.31 30.35
C ARG A 528 23.98 3.72 31.23
N GLU A 529 24.34 2.46 31.03
CA GLU A 529 25.42 1.80 31.77
C GLU A 529 26.78 2.46 31.50
N LEU A 530 27.13 2.66 30.23
CA LEU A 530 28.38 3.33 29.83
C LEU A 530 28.43 4.77 30.36
N THR A 531 27.31 5.49 30.33
CA THR A 531 27.19 6.83 30.93
C THR A 531 27.42 6.80 32.43
N LEU A 532 26.82 5.85 33.16
CA LEU A 532 27.01 5.71 34.61
C LEU A 532 28.46 5.39 34.97
N ARG A 533 29.16 4.58 34.16
CA ARG A 533 30.59 4.30 34.34
C ARG A 533 31.44 5.56 34.18
N LEU A 534 31.17 6.35 33.13
CA LEU A 534 31.83 7.65 32.92
C LEU A 534 31.58 8.61 34.10
N MET A 535 30.34 8.68 34.61
CA MET A 535 29.99 9.50 35.78
C MET A 535 30.72 9.07 37.06
N ARG A 536 31.12 7.78 37.18
CA ARG A 536 31.92 7.25 38.28
C ARG A 536 33.43 7.50 38.10
N GLY A 537 33.84 8.12 36.99
CA GLY A 537 35.24 8.35 36.67
C GLY A 537 35.96 7.14 36.04
N GLU A 538 35.23 6.12 35.62
CA GLU A 538 35.82 4.94 34.97
C GLU A 538 36.17 5.22 33.51
N ASN A 539 37.32 4.71 33.06
CA ASN A 539 37.71 4.78 31.65
C ASN A 539 37.05 3.64 30.85
N LEU A 540 36.58 3.96 29.66
CA LEU A 540 36.13 2.96 28.69
C LEU A 540 37.33 2.40 27.92
N SER A 541 37.33 1.09 27.68
CA SER A 541 38.29 0.50 26.74
C SER A 541 38.00 1.00 25.32
N ARG A 542 38.98 0.90 24.43
CA ARG A 542 38.81 1.29 23.01
C ARG A 542 37.57 0.67 22.35
N ALA A 543 37.31 -0.62 22.60
CA ALA A 543 36.12 -1.32 22.12
C ALA A 543 34.82 -0.78 22.76
N ALA A 544 34.84 -0.50 24.06
CA ALA A 544 33.70 0.08 24.76
C ALA A 544 33.41 1.52 24.31
N ALA A 545 34.43 2.32 24.00
CA ALA A 545 34.27 3.66 23.42
C ALA A 545 33.73 3.63 21.99
N ALA A 546 34.12 2.64 21.19
CA ALA A 546 33.51 2.42 19.87
C ALA A 546 32.02 2.05 19.98
N ASN A 547 31.67 1.21 20.96
CA ASN A 547 30.27 0.88 21.26
C ASN A 547 29.48 2.07 21.81
N PHE A 548 30.10 2.86 22.69
CA PHE A 548 29.56 4.09 23.24
C PHE A 548 29.12 5.05 22.14
N LEU A 549 29.99 5.31 21.15
CA LEU A 549 29.59 6.09 19.98
C LEU A 549 28.45 5.41 19.21
N GLY A 550 28.51 4.09 19.00
CA GLY A 550 27.43 3.34 18.36
C GLY A 550 26.06 3.54 19.04
N CYS A 551 26.05 3.58 20.37
CA CYS A 551 24.86 3.84 21.17
C CYS A 551 24.38 5.30 21.06
N LEU A 552 25.29 6.28 21.07
CA LEU A 552 24.96 7.70 20.87
C LEU A 552 24.32 7.96 19.50
N LEU A 553 24.77 7.25 18.47
CA LEU A 553 24.26 7.37 17.11
C LEU A 553 22.96 6.58 16.88
N ASN A 554 22.48 5.81 17.86
CA ASN A 554 21.26 5.03 17.76
C ASN A 554 20.02 5.94 17.67
N PRO A 555 19.10 5.74 16.70
CA PRO A 555 17.86 6.53 16.58
C PRO A 555 17.02 6.61 17.87
N ILE A 556 17.13 5.62 18.75
CA ILE A 556 16.35 5.53 20.00
C ILE A 556 16.93 6.40 21.13
N ALA A 557 18.23 6.73 21.10
CA ALA A 557 18.84 7.58 22.12
C ALA A 557 18.22 8.99 22.10
N THR A 558 17.75 9.48 23.24
CA THR A 558 17.17 10.83 23.36
C THR A 558 18.26 11.90 23.45
N ASP A 559 17.96 13.13 23.06
CA ASP A 559 18.91 14.25 23.13
C ASP A 559 19.42 14.49 24.56
N ALA A 560 18.58 14.25 25.56
CA ALA A 560 18.95 14.33 26.97
C ALA A 560 19.97 13.24 27.37
N GLN A 561 19.82 12.01 26.86
CA GLN A 561 20.76 10.92 27.13
C GLN A 561 22.09 11.15 26.42
N ILE A 562 22.06 11.63 25.17
CA ILE A 562 23.26 11.99 24.40
C ILE A 562 24.02 13.11 25.12
N ALA A 563 23.32 14.16 25.54
CA ALA A 563 23.92 15.25 26.30
C ALA A 563 24.52 14.77 27.63
N ALA A 564 23.81 13.92 28.39
CA ALA A 564 24.31 13.40 29.65
C ALA A 564 25.57 12.53 29.46
N ALA A 565 25.58 11.67 28.45
CA ALA A 565 26.68 10.79 28.11
C ALA A 565 27.95 11.57 27.70
N LEU A 566 27.81 12.52 26.77
CA LEU A 566 28.92 13.38 26.32
C LEU A 566 29.44 14.29 27.43
N THR A 567 28.54 14.87 28.23
CA THR A 567 28.92 15.67 29.41
C THR A 567 29.70 14.83 30.42
N SER A 568 29.28 13.58 30.65
CA SER A 568 29.97 12.68 31.58
C SER A 568 31.38 12.32 31.10
N LEU A 569 31.54 12.08 29.79
CA LEU A 569 32.85 11.85 29.19
C LEU A 569 33.77 13.08 29.34
N ALA A 570 33.24 14.27 29.03
CA ALA A 570 34.00 15.52 29.12
C ALA A 570 34.38 15.89 30.57
N VAL A 571 33.47 15.70 31.53
CA VAL A 571 33.73 15.97 32.96
C VAL A 571 34.75 15.00 33.55
N LYS A 572 34.71 13.72 33.14
CA LYS A 572 35.75 12.75 33.50
C LYS A 572 37.12 13.12 32.91
N GLY A 573 37.12 13.67 31.69
CA GLY A 573 38.30 13.86 30.85
C GLY A 573 38.57 12.63 29.99
N GLU A 574 38.82 12.85 28.70
CA GLU A 574 38.97 11.77 27.73
C GLU A 574 40.36 11.11 27.79
N THR A 575 40.40 9.79 27.63
CA THR A 575 41.65 9.03 27.48
C THR A 575 41.97 8.75 26.01
N PHE A 576 43.23 8.38 25.74
CA PHE A 576 43.67 8.01 24.39
C PHE A 576 42.84 6.87 23.79
N ASP A 577 42.57 5.81 24.54
CA ASP A 577 41.81 4.65 24.07
C ASP A 577 40.35 5.00 23.78
N GLU A 578 39.75 5.88 24.58
CA GLU A 578 38.41 6.40 24.34
C GLU A 578 38.32 7.19 23.04
N LEU A 579 39.23 8.15 22.86
CA LEU A 579 39.31 8.95 21.64
C LEU A 579 39.59 8.09 20.40
N ALA A 580 40.50 7.11 20.51
CA ALA A 580 40.83 6.20 19.43
C ALA A 580 39.64 5.32 19.04
N GLY A 581 38.89 4.81 20.01
CA GLY A 581 37.70 3.98 19.80
C GLY A 581 36.56 4.75 19.15
N ILE A 582 36.29 5.97 19.63
CA ILE A 582 35.30 6.88 19.05
C ILE A 582 35.71 7.23 17.61
N ALA A 583 36.97 7.64 17.39
CA ALA A 583 37.45 8.01 16.05
C ALA A 583 37.38 6.83 15.05
N GLU A 584 37.66 5.61 15.49
CA GLU A 584 37.54 4.40 14.68
C GLU A 584 36.07 4.11 14.32
N ALA A 585 35.16 4.22 15.30
CA ALA A 585 33.74 4.05 15.07
C ALA A 585 33.14 5.14 14.16
N MET A 586 33.66 6.37 14.21
CA MET A 586 33.32 7.45 13.26
C MET A 586 33.82 7.12 11.86
N ARG A 587 35.10 6.73 11.70
CA ARG A 587 35.69 6.40 10.39
C ARG A 587 34.97 5.24 9.70
N ASN A 588 34.61 4.19 10.44
CA ASN A 588 33.91 3.02 9.90
C ASN A 588 32.50 3.36 9.38
N ARG A 589 31.94 4.50 9.75
CA ARG A 589 30.61 4.98 9.34
C ARG A 589 30.67 6.15 8.35
N ALA A 590 31.85 6.67 8.05
CA ALA A 590 32.02 7.71 7.05
C ALA A 590 31.85 7.12 5.64
N LEU A 591 31.34 7.93 4.72
CA LEU A 591 31.29 7.54 3.32
C LEU A 591 32.72 7.54 2.75
N PRO A 592 33.19 6.43 2.16
CA PRO A 592 34.52 6.39 1.57
C PRO A 592 34.56 7.22 0.28
N LEU A 593 35.65 7.97 0.10
CA LEU A 593 35.98 8.66 -1.14
C LEU A 593 37.13 7.93 -1.84
N ARG A 594 36.94 7.52 -3.10
CA ARG A 594 37.97 6.85 -3.90
C ARG A 594 38.71 7.86 -4.78
N SER A 595 40.04 7.73 -4.84
CA SER A 595 40.91 8.58 -5.64
C SER A 595 41.89 7.76 -6.47
N CYS A 596 42.17 8.20 -7.70
CA CYS A 596 43.25 7.65 -8.52
C CYS A 596 44.63 8.23 -8.13
N HIS A 597 44.67 9.29 -7.33
CA HIS A 597 45.90 9.91 -6.85
C HIS A 597 46.48 9.12 -5.69
N ALA A 598 47.75 8.71 -5.80
CA ALA A 598 48.44 7.97 -4.75
C ALA A 598 48.60 8.78 -3.44
N ARG A 599 48.67 10.11 -3.54
CA ARG A 599 48.70 11.05 -2.42
C ARG A 599 47.98 12.33 -2.80
N PHE A 600 47.22 12.89 -1.86
CA PHE A 600 46.57 14.19 -1.97
C PHE A 600 46.54 14.84 -0.58
N ILE A 601 46.31 16.14 -0.52
CA ILE A 601 46.27 16.88 0.74
C ILE A 601 44.84 16.93 1.24
N ASP A 602 44.60 16.42 2.45
CA ASP A 602 43.33 16.61 3.15
C ASP A 602 43.39 17.92 3.94
N THR A 603 42.45 18.82 3.66
CA THR A 603 42.29 20.06 4.42
C THR A 603 40.95 20.04 5.15
N ALA A 604 40.98 20.16 6.47
CA ALA A 604 39.78 20.22 7.30
C ALA A 604 39.72 21.56 8.05
N GLY A 605 38.51 22.05 8.30
CA GLY A 605 38.31 23.23 9.12
C GLY A 605 36.92 23.27 9.72
N THR A 606 36.85 23.46 11.04
CA THR A 606 35.62 23.36 11.84
C THR A 606 34.72 24.59 11.75
N GLY A 607 35.13 25.64 11.02
CA GLY A 607 34.32 26.85 10.81
C GLY A 607 33.96 27.62 12.08
N SER A 608 34.62 27.32 13.21
CA SER A 608 34.34 27.89 14.53
C SER A 608 35.51 28.73 15.01
N SER A 609 35.37 30.03 14.86
CA SER A 609 36.07 31.03 15.67
C SER A 609 35.11 32.20 15.84
N ALA A 610 35.08 32.83 17.00
CA ALA A 610 34.25 34.01 17.24
C ALA A 610 34.65 35.23 16.36
N ALA A 611 35.66 35.07 15.50
CA ALA A 611 36.10 36.08 14.56
C ALA A 611 35.18 36.10 13.32
N LYS A 612 34.83 37.30 12.87
CA LYS A 612 33.97 37.55 11.70
C LYS A 612 34.73 37.42 10.37
N THR A 613 35.57 36.39 10.22
CA THR A 613 36.45 36.18 9.04
C THR A 613 36.10 34.88 8.31
N PHE A 614 36.62 34.71 7.08
CA PHE A 614 36.42 33.47 6.31
C PHE A 614 37.39 32.38 6.76
N ASN A 615 37.01 31.11 6.58
CA ASN A 615 37.79 29.97 7.04
C ASN A 615 39.09 29.80 6.23
N ILE A 616 40.24 30.01 6.87
CA ILE A 616 41.59 29.93 6.28
C ILE A 616 41.87 28.60 5.59
N SER A 617 41.35 27.48 6.11
CA SER A 617 41.53 26.16 5.48
C SER A 617 40.90 26.08 4.09
N THR A 618 39.87 26.88 3.82
CA THR A 618 39.23 26.96 2.49
C THR A 618 40.14 27.68 1.50
N ALA A 619 40.77 28.79 1.91
CA ALA A 619 41.75 29.48 1.06
C ALA A 619 43.04 28.68 0.88
N ALA A 620 43.51 27.99 1.94
CA ALA A 620 44.65 27.08 1.84
C ALA A 620 44.39 26.00 0.79
N ALA A 621 43.18 25.42 0.74
CA ALA A 621 42.83 24.44 -0.29
C ALA A 621 42.95 25.01 -1.71
N PHE A 622 42.48 26.24 -1.95
CA PHE A 622 42.63 26.88 -3.26
C PHE A 622 44.09 27.17 -3.62
N VAL A 623 44.91 27.61 -2.67
CA VAL A 623 46.34 27.85 -2.90
C VAL A 623 47.08 26.55 -3.22
N ILE A 624 46.76 25.48 -2.50
CA ILE A 624 47.33 24.14 -2.72
C ILE A 624 46.92 23.60 -4.09
N ALA A 625 45.63 23.68 -4.44
CA ALA A 625 45.15 23.29 -5.77
C ALA A 625 45.81 24.12 -6.88
N GLY A 626 45.94 25.43 -6.68
CA GLY A 626 46.61 26.33 -7.62
C GLY A 626 48.10 26.05 -7.80
N ALA A 627 48.74 25.38 -6.84
CA ALA A 627 50.11 24.88 -6.95
C ALA A 627 50.21 23.51 -7.67
N GLY A 628 49.09 22.97 -8.17
CA GLY A 628 49.03 21.70 -8.90
C GLY A 628 49.07 20.45 -8.00
N LEU A 629 48.62 20.57 -6.75
CA LEU A 629 48.54 19.44 -5.83
C LEU A 629 47.07 19.03 -5.61
N PRO A 630 46.73 17.74 -5.77
CA PRO A 630 45.41 17.24 -5.47
C PRO A 630 45.00 17.53 -4.02
N VAL A 631 43.82 18.09 -3.81
CA VAL A 631 43.32 18.48 -2.50
C VAL A 631 41.87 18.06 -2.27
N ALA A 632 41.63 17.45 -1.12
CA ALA A 632 40.31 17.09 -0.65
C ALA A 632 39.97 18.01 0.52
N LYS A 633 38.95 18.86 0.37
CA LYS A 633 38.55 19.83 1.40
C LYS A 633 37.34 19.31 2.16
N HIS A 634 37.51 18.96 3.43
CA HIS A 634 36.39 18.70 4.34
C HIS A 634 35.87 20.00 4.96
N GLY A 635 34.56 20.18 5.04
CA GLY A 635 34.00 21.32 5.77
C GLY A 635 32.50 21.30 5.93
N SER A 636 32.02 22.23 6.76
CA SER A 636 30.60 22.44 7.06
C SER A 636 30.18 23.87 6.75
N ARG A 637 28.88 24.15 6.96
CA ARG A 637 28.36 25.51 7.08
C ARG A 637 28.88 26.17 8.37
N ALA A 638 28.78 27.49 8.46
CA ALA A 638 29.04 28.21 9.70
C ALA A 638 28.18 27.69 10.84
N ALA A 639 28.80 27.44 12.00
CA ALA A 639 28.11 27.16 13.26
C ALA A 639 28.14 28.38 14.19
N THR A 640 29.33 28.92 14.49
CA THR A 640 29.54 30.09 15.37
C THR A 640 30.19 31.29 14.68
N SER A 641 30.75 31.11 13.47
CA SER A 641 31.35 32.17 12.66
C SER A 641 30.33 32.78 11.68
N ARG A 642 30.72 33.86 10.98
CA ARG A 642 29.87 34.45 9.94
C ARG A 642 29.84 33.66 8.63
N CYS A 643 30.80 32.76 8.38
CA CYS A 643 30.95 32.09 7.09
C CYS A 643 31.74 30.78 7.19
N GLY A 644 31.11 29.65 6.87
CA GLY A 644 31.74 28.33 6.78
C GLY A 644 32.27 28.02 5.38
N SER A 645 33.01 26.91 5.24
CA SER A 645 33.58 26.50 3.94
C SER A 645 32.48 26.21 2.90
N ALA A 646 31.36 25.60 3.33
CA ALA A 646 30.24 25.35 2.43
C ALA A 646 29.55 26.65 1.97
N ASP A 647 29.48 27.66 2.84
CA ASP A 647 28.84 28.94 2.51
C ASP A 647 29.66 29.73 1.50
N VAL A 648 31.00 29.74 1.62
CA VAL A 648 31.91 30.32 0.62
C VAL A 648 31.74 29.62 -0.74
N LEU A 649 31.77 28.29 -0.75
CA LEU A 649 31.72 27.52 -1.99
C LEU A 649 30.37 27.66 -2.70
N GLN A 650 29.26 27.68 -1.95
CA GLN A 650 27.94 27.96 -2.52
C GLN A 650 27.84 29.37 -3.11
N ALA A 651 28.41 30.38 -2.44
CA ALA A 651 28.46 31.74 -2.99
C ALA A 651 29.27 31.83 -4.29
N LEU A 652 30.26 30.94 -4.47
CA LEU A 652 31.01 30.77 -5.71
C LEU A 652 30.31 29.89 -6.76
N GLY A 653 29.08 29.44 -6.50
CA GLY A 653 28.28 28.62 -7.41
C GLY A 653 28.57 27.12 -7.36
N VAL A 654 29.35 26.64 -6.38
CA VAL A 654 29.68 25.22 -6.23
C VAL A 654 28.52 24.48 -5.57
N ASN A 655 28.07 23.38 -6.20
CA ASN A 655 27.09 22.49 -5.61
C ASN A 655 27.73 21.65 -4.48
N THR A 656 27.59 22.11 -3.23
CA THR A 656 28.12 21.41 -2.05
C THR A 656 27.31 20.19 -1.63
N ALA A 657 26.16 19.92 -2.27
CA ALA A 657 25.33 18.74 -2.05
C ALA A 657 25.49 17.70 -3.17
N ALA A 658 26.59 17.77 -3.93
CA ALA A 658 26.86 16.83 -5.01
C ALA A 658 26.97 15.37 -4.49
N PRO A 659 26.49 14.37 -5.27
CA PRO A 659 26.68 12.95 -4.95
C PRO A 659 28.17 12.59 -4.84
N VAL A 660 28.48 11.53 -4.08
CA VAL A 660 29.87 11.09 -3.83
C VAL A 660 30.62 10.87 -5.14
N GLU A 661 29.98 10.27 -6.14
CA GLU A 661 30.57 9.99 -7.45
C GLU A 661 31.00 11.29 -8.18
N THR A 662 30.25 12.37 -7.98
CA THR A 662 30.60 13.69 -8.54
C THR A 662 31.79 14.27 -7.79
N VAL A 663 31.85 14.12 -6.47
CA VAL A 663 32.97 14.59 -5.64
C VAL A 663 34.25 13.82 -5.95
N GLU A 664 34.16 12.50 -6.15
CA GLU A 664 35.28 11.65 -6.60
C GLU A 664 35.79 12.10 -7.97
N ARG A 665 34.87 12.35 -8.92
CA ARG A 665 35.23 12.86 -10.23
C ARG A 665 35.94 14.21 -10.15
N CYS A 666 35.46 15.14 -9.32
CA CYS A 666 36.14 16.42 -9.11
C CYS A 666 37.57 16.24 -8.59
N LEU A 667 37.80 15.32 -7.65
CA LEU A 667 39.16 15.05 -7.14
C LEU A 667 40.05 14.45 -8.23
N ASN A 668 39.53 13.50 -9.00
CA ASN A 668 40.32 12.75 -9.99
C ASN A 668 40.59 13.56 -11.26
N GLU A 669 39.63 14.35 -11.74
CA GLU A 669 39.72 15.10 -13.00
C GLU A 669 40.19 16.55 -12.83
N HIS A 670 39.91 17.16 -11.66
CA HIS A 670 40.17 18.57 -11.42
C HIS A 670 41.08 18.84 -10.22
N GLU A 671 41.59 17.77 -9.59
CA GLU A 671 42.56 17.85 -8.48
C GLU A 671 42.06 18.64 -7.26
N ILE A 672 40.76 18.96 -7.19
CA ILE A 672 40.13 19.58 -6.03
C ILE A 672 38.72 19.06 -5.85
N CYS A 673 38.37 18.66 -4.63
CA CYS A 673 36.99 18.33 -4.27
C CYS A 673 36.60 18.93 -2.92
N PHE A 674 35.29 19.05 -2.71
CA PHE A 674 34.71 19.45 -1.43
C PHE A 674 33.85 18.34 -0.86
N MET A 675 34.19 17.87 0.33
CA MET A 675 33.43 16.90 1.10
C MET A 675 32.63 17.64 2.17
N PHE A 676 31.33 17.78 1.92
CA PHE A 676 30.43 18.42 2.87
C PHE A 676 30.16 17.48 4.04
N ALA A 677 30.62 17.86 5.23
CA ALA A 677 30.67 16.95 6.38
C ALA A 677 29.31 16.32 6.76
N PRO A 678 28.16 17.03 6.70
CA PRO A 678 26.86 16.41 6.95
C PRO A 678 26.49 15.27 5.98
N LEU A 679 27.07 15.25 4.78
CA LEU A 679 26.86 14.17 3.81
C LEU A 679 27.88 13.04 4.02
N PHE A 680 29.15 13.38 4.15
CA PHE A 680 30.24 12.38 4.26
C PHE A 680 30.34 11.75 5.66
N HIS A 681 29.76 12.39 6.68
CA HIS A 681 29.68 11.92 8.06
C HIS A 681 28.24 11.95 8.60
N ALA A 682 27.25 11.61 7.77
CA ALA A 682 25.83 11.68 8.08
C ALA A 682 25.44 10.97 9.38
N ALA A 683 26.10 9.86 9.70
CA ALA A 683 25.86 9.12 10.95
C ALA A 683 26.10 9.98 12.20
N THR A 684 26.98 10.98 12.14
CA THR A 684 27.32 11.87 13.27
C THR A 684 26.56 13.19 13.27
N ALA A 685 25.76 13.47 12.23
CA ALA A 685 25.04 14.74 12.09
C ALA A 685 24.10 15.01 13.27
N ARG A 686 23.44 13.97 13.80
CA ARG A 686 22.52 14.07 14.95
C ARG A 686 23.20 14.50 16.25
N VAL A 687 24.47 14.14 16.43
CA VAL A 687 25.23 14.39 17.67
C VAL A 687 26.09 15.66 17.57
N ALA A 688 26.27 16.19 16.36
CA ALA A 688 27.08 17.38 16.10
C ALA A 688 26.34 18.72 16.22
N HIS A 689 25.04 18.69 16.56
CA HIS A 689 24.16 19.86 16.63
C HIS A 689 23.99 20.44 18.03
#